data_AF-A0A0F8UWY1-F1
#
_entry.id   AF-A0A0F8UWY1-F1
#
_cell.length_a   1.000
_cell.length_b   1.000
_cell.length_c   1.000
_cell.angle_alpha   90.00
_cell.angle_beta   90.00
_cell.angle_gamma   90.00
#
_symmetry.space_group_name_H-M   'P 1'
#
loop_
_entity.id
_entity.type
_entity.pdbx_description
1 polymer ?
#
loop_
_entity_poly.entity_id
_entity_poly.type
_entity_poly.pdbx_seq_one_letter_code
_entity_poly.pdbx_strand_id
1 'polypeptide(L)'
;MATPAALPPLPFNPSRVRSYLLRLPLFTRLILLAIIIFWLLELQTVWAVVQWGALVPDEIGLGTMYRLNTYPLIHTGFFHTFMNLLALTPLLERFEAEHGTLTAVALFIGPLSTFPAGIYLLIEKFILHRNTAVVGASVWVFLLLGSESIRTFKSNPYFSLGNYKIPTWTSPLFACVLVSILIPNTSLLGHLCAILIGYLLGLGYLKVFVPPEKVLRWIEGKLNLLGRLPHYVSVDQKTYGRYGVLPTANAPGGERGTPMSFLSGSTQRLGPVAGNQVVQVVFSGRRKFPCGAPINSRTSTFPPHGPGSLNVSGSMALNSAIRKLRSNPHLLFVRLPYILSFLCIVAGVIWLLLLPLDDYSRRTYISENALLPGQVHAYFSGSEQHIFRGYKKEIEGLLDKHRVEGQEGRNDELTPEISDKIQSILRAGGLKVATQSYEYTPAGVTHKGKNVYGIIHAPRGDATEAIVLVAAWKTVDGELNLNGVTLALTLARYFKRWSLWSKDIIFVFPPDSKTGTQAWIDAYHDMQPETVQPLPLKSGALQGGLVIEYPFDHRFESLHIVYDGVNGQLPNLDLFNTAVSIASGQMGIGTRLQEMWQHNDSYEKRLETMLRGMVKQGFGYATGAHSSFMPYHIDAITLQTKGDGWQDEMALGRTVEGLCRSLNNLLEHLHQSFFFYLLMQTHRFVSIGTYLPSAMLIAGNFTIMAIALWLRTGYYMSPKSTTSSTVKKTTTGEKSAASQKKPDDKGTVAPIEESSNGITERQLALPLTLVVGLHILGLIPLYIFNNLPHESFTLATYTCIGVNASLPLILAAILSQSSTSSPNTNTQQSHLIKSLSLLLLGLFLSTLATLNFSLSFMIGLLCAPLSFVGHISTQTRPALRYAVSTLGLISLNILSPPVVLLGVCWYFGVSVETVLTEAAFGWDVWGMWTQVVVWCVWWPAWVTGCALLGFSLF
;
A
#
# COMPACT_ATOMS: atom_id res chain seq x y z
N MET A 1 0.03 -23.48 9.07
CA MET A 1 0.69 -22.54 8.15
C MET A 1 0.97 -21.26 8.90
N ALA A 2 2.14 -20.66 8.68
CA ALA A 2 2.52 -19.40 9.33
C ALA A 2 1.74 -18.26 8.67
N THR A 3 0.84 -17.64 9.43
CA THR A 3 0.30 -16.32 9.10
C THR A 3 1.46 -15.33 9.08
N PRO A 4 1.69 -14.60 7.98
CA PRO A 4 2.58 -13.44 8.04
C PRO A 4 1.97 -12.45 9.02
N ALA A 5 2.78 -11.92 9.93
CA ALA A 5 2.41 -10.74 10.70
C ALA A 5 2.19 -9.60 9.70
N ALA A 6 0.93 -9.43 9.31
CA ALA A 6 0.49 -8.26 8.58
C ALA A 6 0.78 -7.06 9.48
N LEU A 7 1.76 -6.24 9.08
CA LEU A 7 1.64 -4.82 9.37
C LEU A 7 0.23 -4.43 8.87
N PRO A 8 -0.65 -3.86 9.72
CA PRO A 8 -1.87 -3.31 9.20
C PRO A 8 -1.48 -2.34 8.08
N PRO A 9 -1.99 -2.50 6.85
CA PRO A 9 -1.80 -1.46 5.85
C PRO A 9 -2.43 -0.22 6.44
N LEU A 10 -1.65 0.77 6.86
CA LEU A 10 -2.15 2.02 7.43
C LEU A 10 -3.15 2.62 6.43
N PRO A 11 -4.47 2.50 6.66
CA PRO A 11 -5.46 3.13 5.82
C PRO A 11 -5.57 4.53 6.41
N PHE A 12 -5.12 5.55 5.69
CA PHE A 12 -5.21 6.93 6.18
C PHE A 12 -6.66 7.41 6.11
N ASN A 13 -7.54 6.79 6.91
CA ASN A 13 -8.81 7.33 7.30
C ASN A 13 -8.54 8.13 8.58
N PRO A 14 -8.70 9.46 8.56
CA PRO A 14 -8.49 10.31 9.74
C PRO A 14 -9.31 9.84 10.95
N SER A 15 -10.49 9.23 10.72
CA SER A 15 -11.29 8.64 11.79
C SER A 15 -10.61 7.40 12.37
N ARG A 16 -10.04 6.50 11.54
CA ARG A 16 -9.29 5.32 12.01
C ARG A 16 -7.98 5.68 12.70
N VAL A 17 -7.25 6.68 12.20
CA VAL A 17 -6.03 7.18 12.86
C VAL A 17 -6.38 7.84 14.20
N ARG A 18 -7.46 8.64 14.24
CA ARG A 18 -7.99 9.19 15.49
C ARG A 18 -8.39 8.07 16.44
N SER A 19 -9.14 7.08 15.99
CA SER A 19 -9.52 5.91 16.80
C SER A 19 -8.31 5.12 17.29
N TYR A 20 -7.29 4.93 16.46
CA TYR A 20 -6.03 4.27 16.82
C TYR A 20 -5.28 5.06 17.90
N LEU A 21 -5.05 6.36 17.69
CA LEU A 21 -4.41 7.24 18.68
C LEU A 21 -5.20 7.30 19.99
N LEU A 22 -6.54 7.31 19.92
CA LEU A 22 -7.44 7.27 21.06
C LEU A 22 -7.56 5.90 21.73
N ARG A 23 -6.99 4.83 21.15
CA ARG A 23 -6.96 3.47 21.72
C ARG A 23 -5.59 3.09 22.31
N LEU A 24 -4.54 3.91 22.12
CA LEU A 24 -3.20 3.64 22.64
C LEU A 24 -3.21 3.34 24.16
N PRO A 25 -2.41 2.39 24.66
CA PRO A 25 -2.27 2.14 26.09
C PRO A 25 -1.71 3.34 26.89
N LEU A 26 -2.01 3.40 28.19
CA LEU A 26 -1.74 4.57 29.04
C LEU A 26 -0.26 5.00 29.09
N PHE A 27 0.67 4.08 29.36
CA PHE A 27 2.08 4.44 29.48
C PHE A 27 2.66 4.92 28.15
N THR A 28 2.29 4.27 27.05
CA THR A 28 2.64 4.66 25.69
C THR A 28 2.20 6.11 25.42
N ARG A 29 0.95 6.47 25.76
CA ARG A 29 0.47 7.86 25.62
C ARG A 29 1.30 8.85 26.45
N LEU A 30 1.57 8.53 27.71
CA LEU A 30 2.31 9.41 28.60
C LEU A 30 3.74 9.67 28.11
N ILE A 31 4.40 8.65 27.56
CA ILE A 31 5.74 8.77 26.97
C ILE A 31 5.72 9.64 25.72
N LEU A 32 4.79 9.40 24.79
CA LEU A 32 4.68 10.21 23.57
C LEU A 32 4.38 11.67 23.90
N LEU A 33 3.49 11.91 24.86
CA LEU A 33 3.17 13.24 25.36
C LEU A 33 4.38 13.90 26.04
N ALA A 34 5.15 13.18 26.85
CA ALA A 34 6.36 13.70 27.49
C ALA A 34 7.41 14.12 26.44
N ILE A 35 7.63 13.31 25.40
CA ILE A 35 8.55 13.63 24.29
C ILE A 35 8.11 14.93 23.58
N ILE A 36 6.80 15.06 23.29
CA ILE A 36 6.25 16.27 22.66
C ILE A 36 6.41 17.49 23.56
N ILE A 37 6.13 17.36 24.87
CA ILE A 37 6.28 18.45 25.83
C ILE A 37 7.74 18.91 25.92
N PHE A 38 8.70 17.98 26.07
CA PHE A 38 10.12 18.35 26.14
C PHE A 38 10.62 18.96 24.83
N TRP A 39 10.12 18.51 23.68
CA TRP A 39 10.43 19.13 22.40
C TRP A 39 9.85 20.55 22.29
N LEU A 40 8.61 20.78 22.74
CA LEU A 40 8.02 22.13 22.78
C LEU A 40 8.77 23.05 23.76
N LEU A 41 9.19 22.51 24.91
CA LEU A 41 10.00 23.23 25.88
C LEU A 41 11.41 23.56 25.36
N GLU A 42 11.92 22.90 24.33
CA GLU A 42 13.19 23.29 23.71
C GLU A 42 13.05 24.54 22.81
N LEU A 43 11.82 24.93 22.43
CA LEU A 43 11.59 26.13 21.61
C LEU A 43 11.78 27.45 22.38
N GLN A 44 11.78 27.41 23.72
CA GLN A 44 12.08 28.59 24.54
C GLN A 44 13.58 28.79 24.74
N THR A 45 14.01 30.03 25.00
CA THR A 45 15.43 30.43 25.09
C THR A 45 15.96 30.61 26.51
N VAL A 46 15.14 30.34 27.53
CA VAL A 46 15.45 30.50 28.96
C VAL A 46 16.32 29.35 29.51
N TRP A 47 16.13 28.14 28.99
CA TRP A 47 16.82 26.94 29.47
C TRP A 47 17.00 25.90 28.36
N ALA A 48 18.22 25.38 28.19
CA ALA A 48 18.49 24.32 27.21
C ALA A 48 18.03 22.95 27.75
N VAL A 49 16.88 22.47 27.30
CA VAL A 49 16.30 21.17 27.68
C VAL A 49 17.18 20.05 27.16
N VAL A 50 17.72 20.21 25.94
CA VAL A 50 18.68 19.27 25.34
C VAL A 50 19.92 19.11 26.22
N GLN A 51 20.52 20.20 26.69
CA GLN A 51 21.71 20.13 27.54
C GLN A 51 21.40 19.50 28.90
N TRP A 52 20.23 19.78 29.47
CA TRP A 52 19.83 19.25 30.76
C TRP A 52 19.67 17.73 30.77
N GLY A 53 19.01 17.17 29.74
CA GLY A 53 18.67 15.75 29.72
C GLY A 53 19.56 14.87 28.85
N ALA A 54 20.52 15.43 28.09
CA ALA A 54 21.41 14.65 27.25
C ALA A 54 22.37 13.75 28.06
N LEU A 55 22.61 12.55 27.55
CA LEU A 55 23.60 11.63 28.08
C LEU A 55 24.99 12.04 27.57
N VAL A 56 25.72 12.79 28.39
CA VAL A 56 27.06 13.34 28.08
C VAL A 56 28.08 12.76 29.07
N PRO A 57 29.07 11.96 28.62
CA PRO A 57 30.04 11.29 29.50
C PRO A 57 30.71 12.15 30.57
N ASP A 58 31.09 13.38 30.23
CA ASP A 58 31.80 14.28 31.15
C ASP A 58 30.87 14.97 32.17
N GLU A 59 29.57 15.07 31.86
CA GLU A 59 28.59 15.73 32.74
C GLU A 59 27.89 14.75 33.70
N ILE A 60 28.25 13.47 33.68
CA ILE A 60 27.71 12.45 34.59
C ILE A 60 28.47 12.44 35.93
N GLY A 61 27.74 12.79 36.98
CA GLY A 61 28.14 12.68 38.38
C GLY A 61 26.93 12.32 39.28
N LEU A 62 27.13 12.32 40.61
CA LEU A 62 26.07 11.91 41.56
C LEU A 62 24.80 12.78 41.46
N GLY A 63 24.95 14.09 41.19
CA GLY A 63 23.83 15.02 41.04
C GLY A 63 23.12 14.99 39.68
N THR A 64 23.70 14.31 38.68
CA THR A 64 23.18 14.26 37.30
C THR A 64 22.78 12.86 36.86
N MET A 65 22.68 11.89 37.77
CA MET A 65 22.29 10.50 37.47
C MET A 65 20.91 10.37 36.82
N TYR A 66 20.02 11.36 36.97
CA TYR A 66 18.74 11.40 36.26
C TYR A 66 18.90 11.37 34.73
N ARG A 67 20.07 11.78 34.20
CA ARG A 67 20.43 11.70 32.77
C ARG A 67 20.50 10.29 32.22
N LEU A 68 20.64 9.28 33.08
CA LEU A 68 20.56 7.86 32.70
C LEU A 68 19.15 7.40 32.31
N ASN A 69 18.13 8.19 32.61
CA ASN A 69 16.72 7.88 32.30
C ASN A 69 16.02 8.95 31.46
N THR A 70 16.52 10.19 31.46
CA THR A 70 15.89 11.31 30.76
C THR A 70 16.30 11.43 29.30
N TYR A 71 17.52 11.01 28.93
CA TYR A 71 18.04 11.13 27.56
C TYR A 71 17.18 10.53 26.43
N PRO A 72 16.37 9.45 26.61
CA PRO A 72 15.52 8.95 25.54
C PRO A 72 14.30 9.85 25.28
N LEU A 73 13.92 10.69 26.24
CA LEU A 73 12.76 11.59 26.11
C LEU A 73 13.11 12.89 25.37
N ILE A 74 14.39 13.25 25.33
CA ILE A 74 14.87 14.53 24.80
C ILE A 74 15.31 14.39 23.34
N HIS A 75 15.00 15.40 22.51
CA HIS A 75 15.25 15.34 21.06
C HIS A 75 15.71 16.69 20.51
N THR A 76 16.64 16.65 19.54
CA THR A 76 17.14 17.80 18.78
C THR A 76 16.27 18.10 17.55
N GLY A 77 15.40 19.12 17.66
CA GLY A 77 14.63 19.63 16.53
C GLY A 77 13.44 18.76 16.09
N PHE A 78 12.58 19.32 15.24
CA PHE A 78 11.29 18.72 14.87
C PHE A 78 11.41 17.35 14.18
N PHE A 79 12.26 17.22 13.17
CA PHE A 79 12.35 16.01 12.36
C PHE A 79 12.84 14.81 13.18
N HIS A 80 13.80 15.02 14.08
CA HIS A 80 14.29 13.98 14.98
C HIS A 80 13.18 13.52 15.94
N THR A 81 12.42 14.45 16.54
CA THR A 81 11.26 14.12 17.39
C THR A 81 10.20 13.33 16.62
N PHE A 82 9.81 13.82 15.43
CA PHE A 82 8.77 13.21 14.61
C PHE A 82 9.10 11.76 14.20
N MET A 83 10.31 11.52 13.70
CA MET A 83 10.73 10.18 13.28
C MET A 83 10.81 9.19 14.46
N ASN A 84 11.26 9.66 15.63
CA ASN A 84 11.31 8.82 16.84
C ASN A 84 9.91 8.51 17.37
N LEU A 85 8.98 9.47 17.37
CA LEU A 85 7.58 9.21 17.74
C LEU A 85 6.95 8.16 16.81
N LEU A 86 7.16 8.30 15.50
CA LEU A 86 6.63 7.37 14.51
C LEU A 86 7.18 5.95 14.69
N ALA A 87 8.49 5.81 14.95
CA ALA A 87 9.15 4.53 15.13
C ALA A 87 8.86 3.86 16.49
N LEU A 88 8.74 4.65 17.56
CA LEU A 88 8.55 4.14 18.93
C LEU A 88 7.11 3.67 19.17
N THR A 89 6.11 4.41 18.69
CA THR A 89 4.69 4.19 18.99
C THR A 89 4.25 2.72 18.85
N PRO A 90 4.42 2.05 17.70
CA PRO A 90 3.92 0.68 17.53
C PRO A 90 4.68 -0.36 18.39
N LEU A 91 5.97 -0.12 18.66
CA LEU A 91 6.80 -1.03 19.46
C LEU A 91 6.45 -0.93 20.95
N LEU A 92 6.24 0.30 21.44
CA LEU A 92 5.96 0.57 22.85
C LEU A 92 4.54 0.15 23.24
N GLU A 93 3.55 0.43 22.38
CA GLU A 93 2.17 -0.05 22.54
C GLU A 93 2.12 -1.56 22.70
N ARG A 94 2.78 -2.28 21.79
CA ARG A 94 2.83 -3.74 21.82
C ARG A 94 3.48 -4.25 23.09
N PHE A 95 4.58 -3.65 23.52
CA PHE A 95 5.24 -4.02 24.76
C PHE A 95 4.33 -3.87 25.98
N GLU A 96 3.62 -2.73 26.08
CA GLU A 96 2.70 -2.44 27.17
C GLU A 96 1.49 -3.39 27.17
N ALA A 97 0.91 -3.68 26.00
CA ALA A 97 -0.18 -4.64 25.86
C ALA A 97 0.22 -6.07 26.28
N GLU A 98 1.47 -6.46 26.02
CA GLU A 98 2.00 -7.78 26.38
C GLU A 98 2.33 -7.90 27.87
N HIS A 99 2.94 -6.87 28.50
CA HIS A 99 3.52 -6.97 29.85
C HIS A 99 2.75 -6.20 30.93
N GLY A 100 1.79 -5.35 30.56
CA GLY A 100 1.01 -4.50 31.46
C GLY A 100 1.67 -3.15 31.74
N THR A 101 0.86 -2.14 32.09
CA THR A 101 1.28 -0.74 32.24
C THR A 101 2.30 -0.56 33.37
N LEU A 102 2.11 -1.16 34.55
CA LEU A 102 3.06 -1.03 35.67
C LEU A 102 4.42 -1.67 35.38
N THR A 103 4.42 -2.80 34.68
CA THR A 103 5.66 -3.47 34.25
C THR A 103 6.41 -2.62 33.25
N ALA A 104 5.70 -2.01 32.28
CA ALA A 104 6.31 -1.11 31.31
C ALA A 104 6.94 0.11 31.99
N VAL A 105 6.23 0.75 32.93
CA VAL A 105 6.77 1.86 33.73
C VAL A 105 8.05 1.46 34.47
N ALA A 106 8.02 0.33 35.19
CA ALA A 106 9.15 -0.12 36.00
C ALA A 106 10.40 -0.42 35.16
N LEU A 107 10.23 -1.02 33.97
CA LEU A 107 11.34 -1.41 33.12
C LEU A 107 11.92 -0.23 32.32
N PHE A 108 11.08 0.65 31.77
CA PHE A 108 11.53 1.76 30.92
C PHE A 108 12.06 2.96 31.72
N ILE A 109 11.52 3.24 32.91
CA ILE A 109 12.07 4.28 33.80
C ILE A 109 13.25 3.74 34.63
N GLY A 110 13.56 2.45 34.50
CA GLY A 110 14.67 1.79 35.18
C GLY A 110 15.63 1.08 34.22
N PRO A 111 15.76 -0.25 34.30
CA PRO A 111 16.84 -1.02 33.69
C PRO A 111 16.96 -0.87 32.17
N LEU A 112 15.85 -0.69 31.43
CA LEU A 112 15.90 -0.59 29.97
C LEU A 112 16.42 0.75 29.46
N SER A 113 16.47 1.78 30.32
CA SER A 113 17.11 3.06 29.99
C SER A 113 18.50 3.16 30.60
N THR A 114 18.65 2.72 31.87
CA THR A 114 19.91 2.85 32.61
C THR A 114 20.99 1.88 32.15
N PHE A 115 20.67 0.64 31.75
CA PHE A 115 21.71 -0.32 31.32
C PHE A 115 22.34 0.05 29.97
N PRO A 116 21.59 0.43 28.91
CA PRO A 116 22.21 0.93 27.69
C PRO A 116 23.08 2.16 27.95
N ALA A 117 22.59 3.10 28.79
CA ALA A 117 23.34 4.29 29.17
C ALA A 117 24.62 3.96 29.94
N GLY A 118 24.57 3.03 30.89
CA GLY A 118 25.73 2.60 31.68
C GLY A 118 26.81 1.94 30.83
N ILE A 119 26.43 1.05 29.91
CA ILE A 119 27.39 0.43 28.97
C ILE A 119 27.98 1.49 28.03
N TYR A 120 27.14 2.39 27.51
CA TYR A 120 27.61 3.49 26.66
C TYR A 120 28.64 4.35 27.39
N LEU A 121 28.35 4.79 28.62
CA LEU A 121 29.27 5.58 29.43
C LEU A 121 30.57 4.84 29.75
N LEU A 122 30.50 3.54 30.03
CA LEU A 122 31.69 2.72 30.28
C LEU A 122 32.62 2.74 29.07
N ILE A 123 32.07 2.50 27.87
CA ILE A 123 32.86 2.43 26.64
C ILE A 123 33.34 3.82 26.22
N GLU A 124 32.45 4.80 26.15
CA GLU A 124 32.76 6.12 25.62
C GLU A 124 33.74 6.88 26.52
N LYS A 125 33.54 6.82 27.84
CA LYS A 125 34.37 7.53 28.83
C LYS A 125 35.69 6.82 29.13
N PHE A 126 35.66 5.51 29.39
CA PHE A 126 36.83 4.78 29.89
C PHE A 126 37.62 4.05 28.81
N ILE A 127 37.02 3.73 27.66
CA ILE A 127 37.71 3.03 26.56
C ILE A 127 38.09 4.02 25.46
N LEU A 128 37.11 4.75 24.92
CA LEU A 128 37.30 5.60 23.74
C LEU A 128 37.76 7.03 24.08
N HIS A 129 37.64 7.45 25.35
CA HIS A 129 38.00 8.79 25.83
C HIS A 129 37.35 9.91 25.00
N ARG A 130 36.08 9.71 24.63
CA ARG A 130 35.26 10.66 23.86
C ARG A 130 34.12 11.19 24.71
N ASN A 131 33.58 12.34 24.32
CA ASN A 131 32.48 13.00 25.02
C ASN A 131 31.28 13.26 24.08
N THR A 132 30.87 12.22 23.37
CA THR A 132 29.74 12.32 22.42
C THR A 132 28.41 12.34 23.20
N ALA A 133 27.56 13.34 22.96
CA ALA A 133 26.24 13.43 23.56
C ALA A 133 25.24 12.49 22.85
N VAL A 134 24.40 11.79 23.63
CA VAL A 134 23.32 10.93 23.11
C VAL A 134 21.96 11.40 23.60
N VAL A 135 21.02 11.52 22.67
CA VAL A 135 19.63 11.90 22.91
C VAL A 135 18.69 11.14 21.97
N GLY A 136 17.44 10.98 22.39
CA GLY A 136 16.35 10.52 21.55
C GLY A 136 15.89 9.08 21.83
N ALA A 137 14.62 8.83 21.54
CA ALA A 137 13.96 7.56 21.87
C ALA A 137 14.40 6.39 20.97
N SER A 138 15.26 6.65 19.97
CA SER A 138 15.83 5.64 19.08
C SER A 138 16.54 4.51 19.84
N VAL A 139 17.07 4.79 21.03
CA VAL A 139 17.64 3.78 21.92
C VAL A 139 16.57 2.77 22.36
N TRP A 140 15.37 3.22 22.73
CA TRP A 140 14.26 2.32 23.02
C TRP A 140 13.77 1.57 21.79
N VAL A 141 13.77 2.22 20.62
CA VAL A 141 13.42 1.57 19.34
C VAL A 141 14.36 0.40 19.06
N PHE A 142 15.68 0.64 19.08
CA PHE A 142 16.68 -0.41 18.81
C PHE A 142 16.72 -1.49 19.89
N LEU A 143 16.45 -1.16 21.16
CA LEU A 143 16.29 -2.13 22.24
C LEU A 143 15.10 -3.05 21.99
N LEU A 144 13.92 -2.50 21.65
CA LEU A 144 12.71 -3.28 21.38
C LEU A 144 12.86 -4.12 20.11
N LEU A 145 13.46 -3.59 19.06
CA LEU A 145 13.81 -4.35 17.85
C LEU A 145 14.80 -5.47 18.15
N GLY A 146 15.80 -5.23 19.01
CA GLY A 146 16.73 -6.25 19.48
C GLY A 146 16.00 -7.40 20.16
N SER A 147 15.14 -7.10 21.13
CA SER A 147 14.33 -8.10 21.85
C SER A 147 13.43 -8.92 20.91
N GLU A 148 12.73 -8.25 20.00
CA GLU A 148 11.82 -8.90 19.05
C GLU A 148 12.58 -9.76 18.03
N SER A 149 13.76 -9.34 17.59
CA SER A 149 14.59 -10.12 16.65
C SER A 149 15.05 -11.45 17.26
N ILE A 150 15.34 -11.50 18.56
CA ILE A 150 15.70 -12.74 19.27
C ILE A 150 14.47 -13.64 19.46
N ARG A 151 13.31 -13.06 19.78
CA ARG A 151 12.05 -13.81 19.84
C ARG A 151 11.71 -14.42 18.48
N THR A 152 11.86 -13.64 17.42
CA THR A 152 11.63 -14.09 16.04
C THR A 152 12.67 -15.12 15.59
N PHE A 153 13.93 -14.98 16.00
CA PHE A 153 14.97 -15.96 15.68
C PHE A 153 14.66 -17.36 16.24
N LYS A 154 13.97 -17.46 17.39
CA LYS A 154 13.54 -18.74 17.96
C LYS A 154 12.50 -19.47 17.10
N SER A 155 11.63 -18.73 16.41
CA SER A 155 10.60 -19.30 15.53
C SER A 155 11.05 -19.38 14.06
N ASN A 156 11.84 -18.43 13.60
CA ASN A 156 12.33 -18.27 12.23
C ASN A 156 13.81 -17.85 12.25
N PRO A 157 14.77 -18.81 12.23
CA PRO A 157 16.17 -18.51 12.49
C PRO A 157 16.90 -17.77 11.37
N TYR A 158 16.43 -17.84 10.11
CA TYR A 158 17.12 -17.24 8.98
C TYR A 158 16.19 -16.52 8.02
N PHE A 159 16.63 -15.35 7.55
CA PHE A 159 16.16 -14.71 6.34
C PHE A 159 16.90 -15.27 5.12
N SER A 160 16.19 -15.60 4.05
CA SER A 160 16.78 -16.01 2.76
C SER A 160 16.86 -14.83 1.80
N LEU A 161 18.08 -14.43 1.42
CA LEU A 161 18.35 -13.48 0.33
C LEU A 161 18.97 -14.25 -0.84
N GLY A 162 18.15 -14.67 -1.80
CA GLY A 162 18.57 -15.60 -2.84
C GLY A 162 19.07 -16.91 -2.22
N ASN A 163 20.34 -17.25 -2.44
CA ASN A 163 20.98 -18.46 -1.90
C ASN A 163 21.60 -18.27 -0.51
N TYR A 164 21.62 -17.05 0.03
CA TYR A 164 22.28 -16.75 1.30
C TYR A 164 21.27 -16.73 2.46
N LYS A 165 21.55 -17.51 3.51
CA LYS A 165 20.77 -17.56 4.76
C LYS A 165 21.40 -16.59 5.77
N ILE A 166 20.74 -15.47 6.03
CA ILE A 166 21.17 -14.45 7.00
C ILE A 166 20.40 -14.67 8.31
N PRO A 167 21.08 -14.85 9.47
CA PRO A 167 20.37 -15.08 10.73
C PRO A 167 19.44 -13.91 11.13
N THR A 168 18.23 -14.22 11.56
CA THR A 168 17.18 -13.22 11.84
C THR A 168 17.55 -12.22 12.93
N TRP A 169 18.34 -12.65 13.91
CA TRP A 169 18.85 -11.80 14.99
C TRP A 169 19.77 -10.67 14.48
N THR A 170 20.30 -10.75 13.26
CA THR A 170 21.17 -9.69 12.69
C THR A 170 20.42 -8.49 12.12
N SER A 171 19.08 -8.58 11.98
CA SER A 171 18.26 -7.51 11.40
C SER A 171 18.38 -6.14 12.09
N PRO A 172 18.44 -6.02 13.43
CA PRO A 172 18.58 -4.71 14.09
C PRO A 172 19.97 -4.11 13.85
N LEU A 173 21.01 -4.94 13.69
CA LEU A 173 22.37 -4.49 13.39
C LEU A 173 22.45 -3.88 11.99
N PHE A 174 21.79 -4.51 11.00
CA PHE A 174 21.70 -3.94 9.66
C PHE A 174 20.97 -2.59 9.66
N ALA A 175 19.83 -2.50 10.36
CA ALA A 175 19.11 -1.24 10.53
C ALA A 175 19.96 -0.16 11.23
N CYS A 176 20.75 -0.54 12.24
CA CYS A 176 21.66 0.36 12.97
C CYS A 176 22.76 0.94 12.06
N VAL A 177 23.38 0.10 11.23
CA VAL A 177 24.38 0.54 10.24
C VAL A 177 23.74 1.47 9.21
N LEU A 178 22.57 1.11 8.69
CA LEU A 178 21.85 1.92 7.69
C LEU A 178 21.46 3.29 8.25
N VAL A 179 20.93 3.35 9.47
CA VAL A 179 20.60 4.61 10.15
C VAL A 179 21.84 5.46 10.38
N SER A 180 22.95 4.85 10.81
CA SER A 180 24.21 5.57 11.05
C SER A 180 24.84 6.16 9.78
N ILE A 181 24.53 5.60 8.61
CA ILE A 181 24.99 6.13 7.31
C ILE A 181 24.06 7.22 6.78
N LEU A 182 22.74 7.03 6.93
CA LEU A 182 21.74 7.92 6.32
C LEU A 182 21.40 9.14 7.17
N ILE A 183 21.51 9.04 8.50
CA ILE A 183 21.16 10.12 9.43
C ILE A 183 22.44 10.68 10.04
N PRO A 184 22.86 11.91 9.69
CA PRO A 184 24.04 12.52 10.29
C PRO A 184 23.80 12.78 11.79
N ASN A 185 24.88 12.73 12.59
CA ASN A 185 24.89 13.01 14.04
C ASN A 185 24.15 11.99 14.93
N THR A 186 24.00 10.72 14.52
CA THR A 186 23.52 9.64 15.39
C THR A 186 24.66 8.86 16.05
N SER A 187 24.49 8.45 17.32
CA SER A 187 25.48 7.63 18.03
C SER A 187 25.31 6.14 17.72
N LEU A 188 26.12 5.64 16.78
CA LEU A 188 26.22 4.21 16.44
C LEU A 188 26.44 3.36 17.71
N LEU A 189 27.33 3.82 18.61
CA LEU A 189 27.64 3.12 19.84
C LEU A 189 26.44 3.04 20.79
N GLY A 190 25.69 4.14 20.94
CA GLY A 190 24.47 4.17 21.75
C GLY A 190 23.41 3.18 21.27
N HIS A 191 23.23 3.07 19.95
CA HIS A 191 22.31 2.08 19.35
C HIS A 191 22.81 0.65 19.53
N LEU A 192 24.12 0.38 19.40
CA LEU A 192 24.68 -0.96 19.66
C LEU A 192 24.50 -1.38 21.13
N CYS A 193 24.70 -0.48 22.09
CA CYS A 193 24.42 -0.73 23.50
C CYS A 193 22.94 -1.06 23.73
N ALA A 194 22.04 -0.37 23.05
CA ALA A 194 20.60 -0.63 23.12
C ALA A 194 20.23 -2.01 22.58
N ILE A 195 20.77 -2.38 21.41
CA ILE A 195 20.56 -3.69 20.78
C ILE A 195 21.06 -4.81 21.70
N LEU A 196 22.22 -4.64 22.34
CA LEU A 196 22.77 -5.61 23.28
C LEU A 196 21.80 -5.87 24.45
N ILE A 197 21.31 -4.81 25.10
CA ILE A 197 20.31 -4.93 26.18
C ILE A 197 19.00 -5.54 25.66
N GLY A 198 18.59 -5.18 24.44
CA GLY A 198 17.47 -5.80 23.74
C GLY A 198 17.63 -7.31 23.59
N TYR A 199 18.81 -7.79 23.19
CA TYR A 199 19.10 -9.22 23.10
C TYR A 199 19.01 -9.91 24.46
N LEU A 200 19.55 -9.30 25.52
CA LEU A 200 19.43 -9.84 26.89
C LEU A 200 17.97 -9.92 27.35
N LEU A 201 17.14 -8.94 26.98
CA LEU A 201 15.70 -8.96 27.23
C LEU A 201 15.01 -10.11 26.48
N GLY A 202 15.29 -10.27 25.18
CA GLY A 202 14.71 -11.34 24.34
C GLY A 202 15.15 -12.76 24.72
N LEU A 203 16.36 -12.91 25.26
CA LEU A 203 16.87 -14.16 25.84
C LEU A 203 16.25 -14.46 27.21
N GLY A 204 15.69 -13.45 27.89
CA GLY A 204 15.02 -13.57 29.18
C GLY A 204 15.92 -13.33 30.39
N TYR A 205 17.15 -12.85 30.20
CA TYR A 205 18.08 -12.55 31.30
C TYR A 205 17.64 -11.35 32.15
N LEU A 206 16.89 -10.41 31.58
CA LEU A 206 16.36 -9.25 32.31
C LEU A 206 15.05 -9.54 33.07
N LYS A 207 14.55 -10.79 33.07
CA LYS A 207 13.34 -11.17 33.82
C LYS A 207 13.45 -10.92 35.32
N VAL A 208 14.66 -10.93 35.88
CA VAL A 208 14.92 -10.65 37.30
C VAL A 208 14.43 -9.27 37.72
N PHE A 209 14.40 -8.30 36.81
CA PHE A 209 13.95 -6.93 37.08
C PHE A 209 12.44 -6.73 36.89
N VAL A 210 11.71 -7.75 36.44
CA VAL A 210 10.25 -7.69 36.30
C VAL A 210 9.63 -7.77 37.70
N PRO A 211 8.82 -6.79 38.12
CA PRO A 211 8.18 -6.83 39.44
C PRO A 211 7.30 -8.08 39.59
N PRO A 212 7.29 -8.75 40.77
CA PRO A 212 6.43 -9.91 40.99
C PRO A 212 4.96 -9.58 40.82
N GLU A 213 4.21 -10.44 40.12
CA GLU A 213 2.78 -10.22 39.83
C GLU A 213 1.92 -10.03 41.09
N LYS A 214 2.29 -10.68 42.21
CA LYS A 214 1.61 -10.51 43.50
C LYS A 214 1.66 -9.06 44.00
N VAL A 215 2.81 -8.38 43.81
CA VAL A 215 2.99 -6.98 44.20
C VAL A 215 2.23 -6.08 43.25
N LEU A 216 2.28 -6.36 41.95
CA LEU A 216 1.54 -5.59 40.94
C LEU A 216 0.02 -5.64 41.18
N ARG A 217 -0.55 -6.83 41.40
CA ARG A 217 -1.97 -7.00 41.75
C ARG A 217 -2.33 -6.30 43.06
N TRP A 218 -1.44 -6.32 44.05
CA TRP A 218 -1.65 -5.60 45.31
C TRP A 218 -1.71 -4.08 45.10
N ILE A 219 -0.82 -3.52 44.27
CA ILE A 219 -0.84 -2.09 43.91
C ILE A 219 -2.12 -1.75 43.13
N GLU A 220 -2.46 -2.55 42.12
CA GLU A 220 -3.65 -2.37 41.28
C GLU A 220 -4.94 -2.38 42.11
N GLY A 221 -5.08 -3.36 43.00
CA GLY A 221 -6.24 -3.50 43.88
C GLY A 221 -6.33 -2.39 44.94
N LYS A 222 -5.20 -1.99 45.54
CA LYS A 222 -5.18 -0.93 46.58
C LYS A 222 -5.48 0.46 46.02
N LEU A 223 -5.05 0.74 44.80
CA LEU A 223 -5.24 2.05 44.15
C LEU A 223 -6.45 2.12 43.23
N ASN A 224 -7.13 0.99 42.98
CA ASN A 224 -8.22 0.84 42.02
C ASN A 224 -7.87 1.44 40.64
N LEU A 225 -6.69 1.09 40.11
CA LEU A 225 -6.14 1.71 38.90
C LEU A 225 -7.03 1.46 37.67
N LEU A 226 -7.62 0.27 37.57
CA LEU A 226 -8.48 -0.14 36.46
C LEU A 226 -9.77 0.68 36.40
N GLY A 227 -10.31 1.09 37.55
CA GLY A 227 -11.50 1.95 37.63
C GLY A 227 -11.21 3.45 37.54
N ARG A 228 -9.96 3.89 37.78
CA ARG A 228 -9.59 5.32 37.84
C ARG A 228 -8.84 5.83 36.62
N LEU A 229 -8.05 4.98 35.96
CA LEU A 229 -7.20 5.37 34.85
C LEU A 229 -7.73 4.75 33.56
N PRO A 230 -8.28 5.56 32.63
CA PRO A 230 -8.72 5.05 31.35
C PRO A 230 -7.51 4.54 30.54
N HIS A 231 -7.68 3.47 29.77
CA HIS A 231 -6.65 2.84 28.93
C HIS A 231 -5.46 2.22 29.69
N TYR A 232 -5.63 1.99 30.99
CA TYR A 232 -4.69 1.22 31.79
C TYR A 232 -4.76 -0.28 31.46
N VAL A 233 -3.63 -0.93 31.21
CA VAL A 233 -3.54 -2.37 30.96
C VAL A 233 -3.13 -3.08 32.24
N SER A 234 -4.09 -3.79 32.85
CA SER A 234 -3.86 -4.51 34.11
C SER A 234 -3.10 -5.82 33.94
N VAL A 235 -2.57 -6.33 35.05
CA VAL A 235 -1.90 -7.65 35.10
C VAL A 235 -2.80 -8.78 34.60
N ASP A 236 -4.12 -8.68 34.78
CA ASP A 236 -5.07 -9.73 34.37
C ASP A 236 -5.61 -9.52 32.94
N GLN A 237 -5.44 -8.32 32.36
CA GLN A 237 -5.76 -8.01 30.97
C GLN A 237 -4.57 -8.16 30.01
N LYS A 238 -3.34 -8.30 30.53
CA LYS A 238 -2.15 -8.47 29.71
C LYS A 238 -2.27 -9.72 28.83
N THR A 239 -1.91 -9.60 27.56
CA THR A 239 -2.04 -10.70 26.57
C THR A 239 -0.88 -11.69 26.59
N TYR A 240 -0.12 -11.75 27.70
CA TYR A 240 1.05 -12.61 27.86
C TYR A 240 0.65 -14.09 27.66
N GLY A 241 1.07 -14.67 26.53
CA GLY A 241 0.83 -16.08 26.19
C GLY A 241 -0.42 -16.39 25.37
N ARG A 242 -1.30 -15.42 25.05
CA ARG A 242 -2.49 -15.68 24.20
C ARG A 242 -2.19 -15.68 22.69
N TYR A 243 -1.04 -15.14 22.29
CA TYR A 243 -0.50 -15.22 20.93
C TYR A 243 0.51 -16.36 20.74
N GLY A 244 0.63 -17.29 21.70
CA GLY A 244 1.69 -18.30 21.72
C GLY A 244 1.26 -19.74 22.03
N VAL A 245 -0.04 -20.04 22.14
CA VAL A 245 -0.52 -21.42 22.35
C VAL A 245 -1.70 -21.71 21.43
N LEU A 246 -1.38 -22.07 20.18
CA LEU A 246 -2.15 -23.11 19.50
C LEU A 246 -1.43 -24.44 19.77
N PRO A 247 -2.13 -25.56 19.95
CA PRO A 247 -1.49 -26.87 20.09
C PRO A 247 -0.67 -27.15 18.82
N THR A 248 0.66 -27.20 18.96
CA THR A 248 1.54 -27.70 17.89
C THR A 248 1.34 -29.20 17.77
N ALA A 249 0.54 -29.63 16.80
CA ALA A 249 0.68 -30.97 16.27
C ALA A 249 2.08 -31.08 15.62
N ASN A 250 2.88 -32.03 16.10
CA ASN A 250 4.18 -32.37 15.54
C ASN A 250 4.05 -32.66 14.03
N ALA A 251 4.67 -31.83 13.19
CA ALA A 251 4.93 -32.15 11.78
C ALA A 251 6.46 -32.09 11.53
N PRO A 252 7.07 -33.07 10.84
CA PRO A 252 8.51 -33.13 10.65
C PRO A 252 9.02 -32.06 9.66
N GLY A 253 10.26 -31.63 9.86
CA GLY A 253 10.86 -30.44 9.26
C GLY A 253 10.86 -30.35 7.73
N GLY A 254 10.54 -29.16 7.24
CA GLY A 254 10.81 -28.68 5.89
C GLY A 254 11.14 -27.18 5.93
N GLU A 255 12.34 -26.81 5.49
CA GLU A 255 12.90 -25.45 5.59
C GLU A 255 12.09 -24.40 4.81
N ARG A 256 11.63 -23.33 5.49
CA ARG A 256 11.21 -22.07 4.87
C ARG A 256 12.04 -20.92 5.46
N GLY A 257 12.76 -20.19 4.62
CA GLY A 257 13.42 -18.91 4.97
C GLY A 257 12.50 -17.72 4.70
N THR A 258 12.62 -16.67 5.51
CA THR A 258 11.87 -15.41 5.38
C THR A 258 12.61 -14.44 4.44
N PRO A 259 11.95 -13.72 3.51
CA PRO A 259 12.61 -12.70 2.68
C PRO A 259 12.78 -11.37 3.44
N MET A 260 13.86 -10.63 3.16
CA MET A 260 14.02 -9.22 3.55
C MET A 260 13.08 -8.34 2.72
N SER A 261 12.26 -7.53 3.39
CA SER A 261 11.65 -6.35 2.78
C SER A 261 12.63 -5.19 2.82
N PHE A 262 13.34 -4.98 1.73
CA PHE A 262 13.52 -3.71 1.00
C PHE A 262 14.63 -3.95 -0.04
N LEU A 263 14.30 -3.72 -1.32
CA LEU A 263 15.07 -3.93 -2.55
C LEU A 263 14.96 -5.32 -3.20
N SER A 264 14.32 -5.31 -4.37
CA SER A 264 14.25 -6.34 -5.40
C SER A 264 13.25 -7.48 -5.18
N GLY A 265 12.14 -7.40 -5.93
CA GLY A 265 11.21 -8.51 -6.10
C GLY A 265 11.84 -9.64 -6.90
N SER A 266 11.63 -10.87 -6.46
CA SER A 266 11.73 -12.03 -7.34
C SER A 266 10.49 -12.89 -7.20
N THR A 267 9.88 -13.10 -8.36
CA THR A 267 8.74 -13.95 -8.67
C THR A 267 9.21 -15.41 -8.85
N GLN A 268 8.26 -16.34 -8.72
CA GLN A 268 8.32 -17.79 -9.00
C GLN A 268 8.92 -18.73 -7.93
N ARG A 269 8.09 -19.67 -7.48
CA ARG A 269 8.52 -21.05 -7.17
C ARG A 269 7.96 -21.98 -8.24
N LEU A 270 8.87 -22.75 -8.84
CA LEU A 270 8.61 -23.91 -9.68
C LEU A 270 7.99 -25.03 -8.83
N GLY A 271 6.91 -25.63 -9.33
CA GLY A 271 6.36 -26.87 -8.80
C GLY A 271 7.21 -28.10 -9.21
N PRO A 272 7.10 -29.23 -8.48
CA PRO A 272 7.86 -30.43 -8.76
C PRO A 272 7.29 -31.19 -9.96
N VAL A 273 8.16 -31.71 -10.81
CA VAL A 273 7.82 -32.72 -11.82
C VAL A 273 8.17 -34.09 -11.24
N ALA A 274 7.17 -34.97 -11.10
CA ALA A 274 7.31 -36.42 -11.01
C ALA A 274 6.02 -37.03 -11.60
N GLY A 275 6.05 -37.66 -12.78
CA GLY A 275 6.32 -39.11 -13.00
C GLY A 275 4.96 -39.85 -13.03
N ASN A 276 4.55 -40.71 -13.96
CA ASN A 276 5.15 -41.64 -14.89
C ASN A 276 4.12 -41.91 -16.01
N GLN A 277 4.56 -42.16 -17.25
CA GLN A 277 3.92 -43.17 -18.09
C GLN A 277 4.99 -43.96 -18.85
N VAL A 278 4.99 -45.26 -18.56
CA VAL A 278 5.76 -46.31 -19.22
C VAL A 278 5.04 -46.67 -20.51
N VAL A 279 5.70 -46.52 -21.67
CA VAL A 279 5.43 -47.36 -22.84
C VAL A 279 6.76 -47.70 -23.50
N GLN A 280 7.07 -48.99 -23.48
CA GLN A 280 8.15 -49.66 -24.19
C GLN A 280 7.99 -49.53 -25.72
N VAL A 281 9.05 -49.13 -26.43
CA VAL A 281 9.34 -49.68 -27.77
C VAL A 281 10.87 -49.82 -27.94
N VAL A 282 11.27 -51.03 -28.30
CA VAL A 282 12.64 -51.53 -28.56
C VAL A 282 13.11 -51.11 -29.96
N PHE A 283 14.41 -50.81 -30.15
CA PHE A 283 15.31 -51.46 -31.15
C PHE A 283 16.73 -50.84 -31.21
N SER A 284 17.73 -51.66 -30.85
CA SER A 284 19.02 -51.95 -31.54
C SER A 284 19.93 -50.84 -32.10
N GLY A 285 21.23 -50.90 -31.75
CA GLY A 285 22.31 -50.44 -32.65
C GLY A 285 23.69 -50.15 -32.03
N ARG A 286 24.55 -51.18 -31.93
CA ARG A 286 25.98 -51.13 -31.52
C ARG A 286 26.86 -50.23 -32.42
N ARG A 287 27.94 -49.65 -31.85
CA ARG A 287 29.35 -49.96 -32.22
C ARG A 287 30.40 -49.38 -31.25
N LYS A 288 31.51 -50.14 -31.09
CA LYS A 288 32.64 -50.01 -30.15
C LYS A 288 33.85 -49.27 -30.78
N PHE A 289 34.62 -48.55 -29.95
CA PHE A 289 36.10 -48.43 -29.72
C PHE A 289 37.11 -48.93 -30.80
N PRO A 290 38.41 -48.47 -30.87
CA PRO A 290 39.36 -48.47 -29.73
C PRO A 290 40.59 -47.51 -29.71
N CYS A 291 41.41 -47.74 -28.67
CA CYS A 291 42.61 -47.11 -28.10
C CYS A 291 43.89 -46.99 -28.96
N GLY A 292 44.87 -46.19 -28.47
CA GLY A 292 46.31 -46.40 -28.75
C GLY A 292 47.25 -45.26 -28.31
N ALA A 293 48.04 -45.50 -27.25
CA ALA A 293 49.38 -44.91 -26.97
C ALA A 293 50.40 -46.07 -27.10
N PRO A 294 51.76 -45.94 -27.24
CA PRO A 294 52.65 -44.99 -26.51
C PRO A 294 53.99 -44.59 -27.24
N ILE A 295 54.92 -43.97 -26.49
CA ILE A 295 56.42 -44.03 -26.54
C ILE A 295 57.18 -42.72 -26.86
N ASN A 296 58.04 -42.35 -25.89
CA ASN A 296 59.03 -41.29 -25.86
C ASN A 296 60.23 -41.53 -26.80
N SER A 297 60.77 -40.46 -27.39
CA SER A 297 62.22 -40.24 -27.43
C SER A 297 62.56 -38.75 -27.49
N ARG A 298 63.48 -38.33 -26.62
CA ARG A 298 64.04 -36.98 -26.55
C ARG A 298 65.08 -36.81 -27.66
N THR A 299 65.12 -35.66 -28.32
CA THR A 299 66.37 -34.95 -28.65
C THR A 299 66.10 -33.48 -28.91
N SER A 300 67.02 -32.67 -28.43
CA SER A 300 67.05 -31.21 -28.25
C SER A 300 67.15 -30.40 -29.54
N THR A 301 66.51 -29.22 -29.60
CA THR A 301 67.13 -27.89 -29.82
C THR A 301 66.07 -26.76 -29.86
N PHE A 302 66.26 -25.72 -29.05
CA PHE A 302 65.51 -24.44 -28.99
C PHE A 302 66.09 -23.42 -30.02
N PRO A 303 65.46 -22.27 -30.41
CA PRO A 303 64.69 -21.32 -29.57
C PRO A 303 63.41 -20.69 -30.23
N PRO A 304 62.69 -19.74 -29.57
CA PRO A 304 61.24 -19.57 -29.71
C PRO A 304 60.78 -18.42 -30.62
N HIS A 305 59.60 -18.57 -31.23
CA HIS A 305 58.78 -17.47 -31.79
C HIS A 305 57.34 -17.55 -31.25
N GLY A 306 56.77 -16.39 -30.90
CA GLY A 306 55.63 -16.22 -30.01
C GLY A 306 54.23 -16.52 -30.56
N PRO A 307 53.19 -16.43 -29.71
CA PRO A 307 51.83 -16.81 -30.07
C PRO A 307 51.03 -15.67 -30.70
N GLY A 308 50.26 -16.04 -31.72
CA GLY A 308 49.43 -15.17 -32.55
C GLY A 308 48.21 -14.57 -31.86
N SER A 309 47.77 -13.46 -32.45
CA SER A 309 46.66 -12.60 -32.08
C SER A 309 45.28 -13.23 -32.29
N LEU A 310 44.49 -13.31 -31.22
CA LEU A 310 43.04 -13.55 -31.25
C LEU A 310 42.29 -12.26 -30.87
N ASN A 311 41.43 -11.78 -31.77
CA ASN A 311 40.27 -10.89 -31.60
C ASN A 311 40.28 -9.85 -30.47
N VAL A 312 41.01 -8.74 -30.69
CA VAL A 312 40.99 -7.55 -29.80
C VAL A 312 40.02 -6.45 -30.31
N SER A 313 39.48 -6.56 -31.52
CA SER A 313 38.68 -5.47 -32.13
C SER A 313 37.29 -5.27 -31.50
N GLY A 314 36.60 -6.35 -31.10
CA GLY A 314 35.26 -6.28 -30.51
C GLY A 314 35.22 -5.68 -29.10
N SER A 315 36.20 -6.00 -28.25
CA SER A 315 36.27 -5.43 -26.89
C SER A 315 36.75 -3.98 -26.89
N MET A 316 37.60 -3.58 -27.85
CA MET A 316 37.99 -2.18 -28.05
C MET A 316 36.82 -1.32 -28.55
N ALA A 317 35.93 -1.83 -29.40
CA ALA A 317 34.75 -1.10 -29.87
C ALA A 317 33.76 -0.80 -28.73
N LEU A 318 33.48 -1.79 -27.87
CA LEU A 318 32.61 -1.60 -26.69
C LEU A 318 33.26 -0.69 -25.64
N ASN A 319 34.56 -0.89 -25.35
CA ASN A 319 35.29 -0.06 -24.39
C ASN A 319 35.48 1.38 -24.89
N SER A 320 35.67 1.59 -26.20
CA SER A 320 35.75 2.93 -26.80
C SER A 320 34.37 3.59 -26.89
N ALA A 321 33.28 2.85 -27.08
CA ALA A 321 31.92 3.34 -26.99
C ALA A 321 31.56 3.76 -25.54
N ILE A 322 31.89 2.94 -24.55
CA ILE A 322 31.71 3.24 -23.12
C ILE A 322 32.57 4.44 -22.69
N ARG A 323 33.81 4.52 -23.18
CA ARG A 323 34.73 5.65 -22.88
C ARG A 323 34.27 6.93 -23.60
N LYS A 324 33.76 6.85 -24.83
CA LYS A 324 33.10 7.98 -25.55
C LYS A 324 31.83 8.45 -24.83
N LEU A 325 31.02 7.52 -24.32
CA LEU A 325 29.81 7.80 -23.55
C LEU A 325 30.18 8.54 -22.25
N ARG A 326 31.19 8.06 -21.51
CA ARG A 326 31.73 8.71 -20.30
C ARG A 326 32.37 10.08 -20.58
N SER A 327 32.95 10.28 -21.77
CA SER A 327 33.59 11.54 -22.17
C SER A 327 32.61 12.62 -22.69
N ASN A 328 31.37 12.24 -23.02
CA ASN A 328 30.32 13.16 -23.46
C ASN A 328 29.21 13.22 -22.41
N PRO A 329 29.44 13.89 -21.28
CA PRO A 329 28.46 13.92 -20.20
C PRO A 329 27.13 14.54 -20.72
N HIS A 330 27.16 15.42 -21.74
CA HIS A 330 25.96 16.14 -22.19
C HIS A 330 24.94 15.20 -22.83
N LEU A 331 25.40 14.19 -23.57
CA LEU A 331 24.51 13.20 -24.16
C LEU A 331 23.86 12.32 -23.08
N LEU A 332 24.65 11.88 -22.09
CA LEU A 332 24.22 11.07 -20.95
C LEU A 332 23.22 11.79 -20.04
N PHE A 333 23.42 13.08 -19.76
CA PHE A 333 22.65 13.80 -18.74
C PHE A 333 21.60 14.76 -19.28
N VAL A 334 21.64 15.11 -20.58
CA VAL A 334 20.68 16.07 -21.18
C VAL A 334 19.77 15.46 -22.23
N ARG A 335 20.21 14.48 -23.03
CA ARG A 335 19.35 13.91 -24.10
C ARG A 335 18.85 12.51 -23.78
N LEU A 336 19.73 11.64 -23.28
CA LEU A 336 19.39 10.24 -22.98
C LEU A 336 18.23 10.09 -21.99
N PRO A 337 18.11 10.88 -20.89
CA PRO A 337 17.02 10.71 -19.93
C PRO A 337 15.65 11.00 -20.52
N TYR A 338 15.51 12.02 -21.38
CA TYR A 338 14.23 12.32 -22.04
C TYR A 338 13.82 11.22 -23.01
N ILE A 339 14.78 10.69 -23.79
CA ILE A 339 14.52 9.56 -24.70
C ILE A 339 14.13 8.33 -23.89
N LEU A 340 14.87 8.01 -22.82
CA LEU A 340 14.60 6.84 -21.99
C LEU A 340 13.24 6.97 -21.28
N SER A 341 12.92 8.12 -20.69
CA SER A 341 11.60 8.36 -20.08
C SER A 341 10.47 8.23 -21.10
N PHE A 342 10.64 8.76 -22.32
CA PHE A 342 9.66 8.60 -23.40
C PHE A 342 9.49 7.13 -23.81
N LEU A 343 10.61 6.41 -24.02
CA LEU A 343 10.59 4.98 -24.34
C LEU A 343 9.93 4.16 -23.22
N CYS A 344 10.16 4.49 -21.95
CA CYS A 344 9.51 3.83 -20.82
C CYS A 344 7.99 4.01 -20.86
N ILE A 345 7.48 5.22 -21.15
CA ILE A 345 6.04 5.47 -21.28
C ILE A 345 5.45 4.66 -22.44
N VAL A 346 6.07 4.75 -23.62
CA VAL A 346 5.61 4.04 -24.82
C VAL A 346 5.66 2.53 -24.63
N ALA A 347 6.75 1.99 -24.09
CA ALA A 347 6.89 0.58 -23.78
C ALA A 347 5.86 0.13 -22.74
N GLY A 348 5.57 0.94 -21.73
CA GLY A 348 4.52 0.65 -20.74
C GLY A 348 3.14 0.51 -21.38
N VAL A 349 2.77 1.43 -22.27
CA VAL A 349 1.48 1.38 -23.01
C VAL A 349 1.43 0.18 -23.96
N ILE A 350 2.48 -0.03 -24.75
CA ILE A 350 2.56 -1.19 -25.66
C ILE A 350 2.44 -2.49 -24.86
N TRP A 351 3.11 -2.59 -23.71
CA TRP A 351 3.05 -3.78 -22.86
C TRP A 351 1.62 -4.10 -22.42
N LEU A 352 0.83 -3.08 -22.03
CA LEU A 352 -0.59 -3.26 -21.69
C LEU A 352 -1.38 -3.83 -22.88
N LEU A 353 -1.14 -3.29 -24.09
CA LEU A 353 -1.83 -3.74 -25.31
C LEU A 353 -1.43 -5.15 -25.75
N LEU A 354 -0.28 -5.68 -25.30
CA LEU A 354 0.14 -7.06 -25.58
C LEU A 354 -0.53 -8.09 -24.66
N LEU A 355 -1.00 -7.68 -23.47
CA LEU A 355 -1.58 -8.59 -22.46
C LEU A 355 -2.75 -9.46 -22.95
N PRO A 356 -3.67 -8.98 -23.82
CA PRO A 356 -4.79 -9.80 -24.30
C PRO A 356 -4.42 -10.93 -25.27
N LEU A 357 -3.18 -10.97 -25.75
CA LEU A 357 -2.68 -12.04 -26.61
C LEU A 357 -2.59 -13.37 -25.86
N ASP A 358 -2.69 -14.48 -26.59
CA ASP A 358 -2.68 -15.82 -26.00
C ASP A 358 -1.37 -16.14 -25.25
N ASP A 359 -0.24 -15.62 -25.73
CA ASP A 359 1.08 -15.91 -25.14
C ASP A 359 1.30 -15.26 -23.76
N TYR A 360 0.58 -14.15 -23.49
CA TYR A 360 0.70 -13.38 -22.25
C TYR A 360 -0.46 -13.62 -21.28
N SER A 361 -1.44 -14.42 -21.69
CA SER A 361 -2.63 -14.74 -20.92
C SER A 361 -2.69 -16.23 -20.57
N ARG A 362 -3.31 -16.57 -19.44
CA ARG A 362 -3.41 -17.95 -18.96
C ARG A 362 -4.87 -18.35 -18.82
N ARG A 363 -5.16 -19.63 -19.04
CA ARG A 363 -6.45 -20.19 -18.65
C ARG A 363 -6.56 -20.24 -17.13
N THR A 364 -7.75 -19.98 -16.61
CA THR A 364 -8.02 -20.11 -15.18
C THR A 364 -8.02 -21.58 -14.77
N TYR A 365 -7.67 -21.83 -13.52
CA TYR A 365 -7.64 -23.15 -12.90
C TYR A 365 -7.90 -22.97 -11.41
N ILE A 366 -8.27 -24.05 -10.72
CA ILE A 366 -8.49 -24.02 -9.27
C ILE A 366 -7.24 -24.59 -8.62
N SER A 367 -6.57 -23.76 -7.80
CA SER A 367 -5.34 -24.15 -7.13
C SER A 367 -5.60 -24.87 -5.80
N GLU A 368 -6.65 -24.47 -5.09
CA GLU A 368 -7.04 -25.03 -3.81
C GLU A 368 -7.84 -26.32 -4.01
N ASN A 369 -7.20 -27.44 -3.70
CA ASN A 369 -7.81 -28.75 -3.85
C ASN A 369 -9.01 -28.94 -2.92
N ALA A 370 -9.04 -28.27 -1.75
CA ALA A 370 -10.12 -28.40 -0.78
C ALA A 370 -11.47 -27.83 -1.27
N LEU A 371 -11.47 -26.93 -2.26
CA LEU A 371 -12.72 -26.34 -2.78
C LEU A 371 -13.61 -27.38 -3.46
N LEU A 372 -13.03 -28.42 -4.06
CA LEU A 372 -13.74 -29.57 -4.65
C LEU A 372 -15.01 -29.13 -5.42
N PRO A 373 -14.87 -28.18 -6.37
CA PRO A 373 -15.98 -27.50 -7.03
C PRO A 373 -16.90 -28.54 -7.67
N GLY A 374 -18.15 -28.58 -7.22
CA GLY A 374 -19.14 -29.44 -7.83
C GLY A 374 -18.90 -30.95 -7.67
N GLN A 375 -18.22 -31.38 -6.62
CA GLN A 375 -18.10 -32.81 -6.36
C GLN A 375 -19.37 -33.47 -5.83
N VAL A 376 -20.28 -32.70 -5.22
CA VAL A 376 -21.50 -33.23 -4.60
C VAL A 376 -22.73 -32.66 -5.29
N HIS A 377 -23.71 -33.52 -5.57
CA HIS A 377 -25.00 -33.10 -6.08
C HIS A 377 -25.72 -32.15 -5.11
N ALA A 378 -26.21 -31.04 -5.65
CA ALA A 378 -27.10 -30.11 -4.97
C ALA A 378 -28.54 -30.65 -5.05
N TYR A 379 -29.25 -30.68 -3.93
CA TYR A 379 -30.59 -31.24 -3.83
C TYR A 379 -31.68 -30.17 -3.71
N PHE A 380 -31.31 -28.89 -3.73
CA PHE A 380 -32.25 -27.79 -3.72
C PHE A 380 -33.14 -27.80 -4.99
N SER A 381 -34.36 -28.31 -4.87
CA SER A 381 -35.30 -28.49 -5.98
C SER A 381 -36.75 -28.71 -5.49
N GLY A 382 -37.70 -28.83 -6.42
CA GLY A 382 -39.04 -29.37 -6.22
C GLY A 382 -39.81 -28.77 -5.06
N SER A 383 -39.82 -29.45 -3.91
CA SER A 383 -40.53 -28.99 -2.70
C SER A 383 -40.09 -27.60 -2.23
N GLU A 384 -38.82 -27.26 -2.39
CA GLU A 384 -38.32 -25.93 -2.00
C GLU A 384 -38.83 -24.83 -2.93
N GLN A 385 -39.23 -25.15 -4.16
CA GLN A 385 -39.87 -24.18 -5.07
C GLN A 385 -41.25 -23.74 -4.55
N HIS A 386 -42.01 -24.64 -3.92
CA HIS A 386 -43.29 -24.28 -3.30
C HIS A 386 -43.10 -23.35 -2.10
N ILE A 387 -42.05 -23.60 -1.30
CA ILE A 387 -41.70 -22.75 -0.16
C ILE A 387 -41.26 -21.37 -0.62
N PHE A 388 -40.40 -21.32 -1.65
CA PHE A 388 -40.00 -20.08 -2.30
C PHE A 388 -41.22 -19.27 -2.75
N ARG A 389 -42.15 -19.88 -3.50
CA ARG A 389 -43.37 -19.20 -3.96
C ARG A 389 -44.26 -18.73 -2.81
N GLY A 390 -44.33 -19.50 -1.72
CA GLY A 390 -45.06 -19.10 -0.51
C GLY A 390 -44.47 -17.85 0.14
N TYR A 391 -43.16 -17.86 0.44
CA TYR A 391 -42.47 -16.71 1.00
C TYR A 391 -42.50 -15.50 0.09
N LYS A 392 -42.38 -15.71 -1.23
CA LYS A 392 -42.51 -14.65 -2.22
C LYS A 392 -43.87 -13.95 -2.10
N LYS A 393 -44.96 -14.72 -2.16
CA LYS A 393 -46.34 -14.18 -2.03
C LYS A 393 -46.56 -13.45 -0.72
N GLU A 394 -45.98 -13.94 0.38
CA GLU A 394 -46.09 -13.27 1.69
C GLU A 394 -45.40 -11.90 1.70
N ILE A 395 -44.27 -11.76 1.02
CA ILE A 395 -43.53 -10.51 0.93
C ILE A 395 -44.15 -9.57 -0.12
N GLU A 396 -44.57 -10.10 -1.27
CA GLU A 396 -45.32 -9.35 -2.30
C GLU A 396 -46.61 -8.77 -1.76
N GLY A 397 -47.34 -9.52 -0.93
CA GLY A 397 -48.56 -9.03 -0.31
C GLY A 397 -48.34 -7.81 0.59
N LEU A 398 -47.12 -7.56 1.09
CA LEU A 398 -46.78 -6.32 1.80
C LEU A 398 -46.53 -5.16 0.84
N LEU A 399 -45.90 -5.43 -0.31
CA LEU A 399 -45.65 -4.46 -1.37
C LEU A 399 -46.95 -3.97 -2.01
N ASP A 400 -47.88 -4.89 -2.28
CA ASP A 400 -49.16 -4.56 -2.93
C ASP A 400 -50.08 -3.73 -2.04
N LYS A 401 -50.11 -4.00 -0.73
CA LYS A 401 -50.88 -3.18 0.23
C LYS A 401 -50.50 -1.71 0.18
N HIS A 402 -49.19 -1.43 0.13
CA HIS A 402 -48.68 -0.06 0.08
C HIS A 402 -48.90 0.60 -1.28
N ARG A 403 -48.87 -0.18 -2.38
CA ARG A 403 -49.25 0.32 -3.71
C ARG A 403 -50.72 0.74 -3.78
N VAL A 404 -51.62 0.00 -3.12
CA VAL A 404 -53.07 0.28 -3.10
C VAL A 404 -53.42 1.48 -2.20
N GLU A 405 -52.64 1.73 -1.14
CA GLU A 405 -52.86 2.87 -0.22
C GLU A 405 -52.40 4.23 -0.79
N GLY A 406 -52.00 4.31 -2.06
CA GLY A 406 -51.75 5.58 -2.75
C GLY A 406 -50.51 6.35 -2.27
N GLN A 407 -49.66 5.73 -1.44
CA GLN A 407 -48.37 6.29 -1.04
C GLN A 407 -47.28 5.95 -2.09
N GLU A 408 -47.28 6.66 -3.22
CA GLU A 408 -46.20 6.57 -4.22
C GLU A 408 -44.86 7.20 -3.78
N GLY A 409 -44.69 7.57 -2.50
CA GLY A 409 -43.74 8.62 -2.13
C GLY A 409 -42.42 8.24 -1.46
N ARG A 410 -42.35 7.24 -0.56
CA ARG A 410 -41.14 7.02 0.26
C ARG A 410 -40.93 5.56 0.63
N ASN A 411 -40.08 4.89 -0.14
CA ASN A 411 -39.61 3.52 0.13
C ASN A 411 -38.97 3.33 1.53
N ASP A 412 -38.59 4.41 2.22
CA ASP A 412 -37.96 4.37 3.54
C ASP A 412 -38.94 3.86 4.63
N GLU A 413 -40.23 4.14 4.50
CA GLU A 413 -41.29 3.74 5.45
C GLU A 413 -41.68 2.26 5.33
N LEU A 414 -41.39 1.61 4.20
CA LEU A 414 -41.68 0.20 3.94
C LEU A 414 -40.68 -0.76 4.62
N THR A 415 -39.48 -0.25 4.92
CA THR A 415 -38.35 -1.03 5.43
C THR A 415 -38.61 -1.71 6.78
N PRO A 416 -39.27 -1.08 7.77
CA PRO A 416 -39.54 -1.69 9.07
C PRO A 416 -40.47 -2.91 8.99
N GLU A 417 -41.59 -2.81 8.27
CA GLU A 417 -42.55 -3.91 8.15
C GLU A 417 -41.95 -5.13 7.43
N ILE A 418 -41.21 -4.89 6.34
CA ILE A 418 -40.48 -5.94 5.63
C ILE A 418 -39.44 -6.57 6.55
N SER A 419 -38.69 -5.75 7.31
CA SER A 419 -37.71 -6.24 8.27
C SER A 419 -38.34 -7.14 9.33
N ASP A 420 -39.52 -6.77 9.84
CA ASP A 420 -40.24 -7.56 10.83
C ASP A 420 -40.81 -8.86 10.24
N LYS A 421 -41.27 -8.82 8.98
CA LYS A 421 -41.68 -10.02 8.26
C LYS A 421 -40.52 -10.98 8.03
N ILE A 422 -39.37 -10.51 7.56
CA ILE A 422 -38.15 -11.30 7.40
C ILE A 422 -37.74 -11.93 8.73
N GLN A 423 -37.74 -11.16 9.82
CA GLN A 423 -37.45 -11.69 11.16
C GLN A 423 -38.42 -12.81 11.55
N SER A 424 -39.73 -12.64 11.28
CA SER A 424 -40.75 -13.64 11.59
C SER A 424 -40.52 -14.95 10.84
N ILE A 425 -40.17 -14.88 9.55
CA ILE A 425 -39.89 -16.04 8.69
C ILE A 425 -38.64 -16.78 9.17
N LEU A 426 -37.56 -16.04 9.48
CA LEU A 426 -36.31 -16.64 9.97
C LEU A 426 -36.50 -17.31 11.34
N ARG A 427 -37.25 -16.68 12.26
CA ARG A 427 -37.59 -17.27 13.56
C ARG A 427 -38.46 -18.51 13.42
N ALA A 428 -39.46 -18.48 12.54
CA ALA A 428 -40.30 -19.65 12.22
C ALA A 428 -39.47 -20.79 11.58
N GLY A 429 -38.40 -20.44 10.85
CA GLY A 429 -37.40 -21.39 10.35
C GLY A 429 -36.45 -21.96 11.42
N GLY A 430 -36.53 -21.48 12.67
CA GLY A 430 -35.70 -21.95 13.78
C GLY A 430 -34.30 -21.33 13.85
N LEU A 431 -34.08 -20.17 13.21
CA LEU A 431 -32.80 -19.45 13.26
C LEU A 431 -32.76 -18.46 14.43
N LYS A 432 -31.55 -18.19 14.95
CA LYS A 432 -31.33 -17.06 15.86
C LYS A 432 -31.23 -15.79 15.02
N VAL A 433 -32.08 -14.81 15.30
CA VAL A 433 -32.24 -13.59 14.49
C VAL A 433 -31.89 -12.36 15.30
N ALA A 434 -31.17 -11.43 14.68
CA ALA A 434 -30.85 -10.13 15.23
C ALA A 434 -31.03 -9.03 14.18
N THR A 435 -31.04 -7.80 14.67
CA THR A 435 -31.15 -6.61 13.83
C THR A 435 -30.12 -5.57 14.25
N GLN A 436 -29.74 -4.70 13.32
CA GLN A 436 -28.79 -3.61 13.55
C GLN A 436 -29.27 -2.36 12.85
N SER A 437 -29.44 -1.27 13.59
CA SER A 437 -29.71 0.05 13.01
C SER A 437 -28.41 0.79 12.69
N TYR A 438 -28.40 1.56 11.62
CA TYR A 438 -27.26 2.38 11.20
C TYR A 438 -27.70 3.70 10.56
N GLU A 439 -26.81 4.69 10.62
CA GLU A 439 -26.95 5.98 9.96
C GLU A 439 -25.59 6.47 9.46
N TYR A 440 -25.56 6.94 8.21
CA TYR A 440 -24.42 7.61 7.58
C TYR A 440 -24.89 8.93 6.97
N THR A 441 -24.09 9.99 7.09
CA THR A 441 -24.43 11.31 6.54
C THR A 441 -23.35 11.91 5.62
N PRO A 442 -22.89 11.18 4.58
CA PRO A 442 -21.89 11.69 3.64
C PRO A 442 -22.44 12.84 2.80
N ALA A 443 -21.64 13.90 2.58
CA ALA A 443 -21.98 15.07 1.76
C ALA A 443 -23.37 15.69 2.06
N GLY A 444 -23.82 15.61 3.32
CA GLY A 444 -25.12 16.13 3.76
C GLY A 444 -26.33 15.25 3.42
N VAL A 445 -26.14 14.06 2.84
CA VAL A 445 -27.22 13.11 2.53
C VAL A 445 -27.26 12.02 3.60
N THR A 446 -28.38 11.93 4.33
CA THR A 446 -28.57 10.91 5.37
C THR A 446 -29.06 9.60 4.78
N HIS A 447 -28.23 8.55 4.90
CA HIS A 447 -28.57 7.16 4.62
C HIS A 447 -28.79 6.42 5.94
N LYS A 448 -30.02 5.95 6.17
CA LYS A 448 -30.38 5.21 7.38
C LYS A 448 -31.05 3.89 7.03
N GLY A 449 -30.84 2.89 7.86
CA GLY A 449 -31.46 1.58 7.64
C GLY A 449 -31.36 0.66 8.84
N LYS A 450 -32.03 -0.49 8.71
CA LYS A 450 -32.02 -1.57 9.70
C LYS A 450 -31.70 -2.88 9.01
N ASN A 451 -30.51 -3.42 9.26
CA ASN A 451 -30.11 -4.74 8.79
C ASN A 451 -30.83 -5.81 9.60
N VAL A 452 -31.31 -6.86 8.93
CA VAL A 452 -31.81 -8.08 9.57
C VAL A 452 -30.86 -9.22 9.24
N TYR A 453 -30.48 -10.05 10.20
CA TYR A 453 -29.66 -11.21 9.92
C TYR A 453 -30.00 -12.40 10.82
N GLY A 454 -29.75 -13.60 10.30
CA GLY A 454 -29.98 -14.87 11.00
C GLY A 454 -28.75 -15.77 10.95
N ILE A 455 -28.49 -16.50 12.03
CA ILE A 455 -27.33 -17.40 12.14
C ILE A 455 -27.79 -18.85 12.26
N ILE A 456 -27.26 -19.70 11.39
CA ILE A 456 -27.30 -21.16 11.50
C ILE A 456 -25.99 -21.61 12.14
N HIS A 457 -26.06 -22.21 13.32
CA HIS A 457 -24.88 -22.81 13.95
C HIS A 457 -24.58 -24.16 13.28
N ALA A 458 -23.32 -24.40 12.97
CA ALA A 458 -22.82 -25.62 12.34
C ALA A 458 -23.10 -26.85 13.20
N PRO A 459 -23.79 -27.88 12.69
CA PRO A 459 -24.00 -29.13 13.44
C PRO A 459 -22.70 -29.91 13.69
N ARG A 460 -21.68 -29.72 12.84
CA ARG A 460 -20.39 -30.42 12.90
C ARG A 460 -19.21 -29.50 13.27
N GLY A 461 -19.49 -28.24 13.57
CA GLY A 461 -18.47 -27.23 13.88
C GLY A 461 -18.58 -26.75 15.32
N ASP A 462 -17.53 -26.09 15.79
CA ASP A 462 -17.43 -25.44 17.10
C ASP A 462 -17.78 -23.95 17.06
N ALA A 463 -18.42 -23.49 15.98
CA ALA A 463 -18.77 -22.09 15.70
C ALA A 463 -17.57 -21.12 15.67
N THR A 464 -16.36 -21.61 15.40
CA THR A 464 -15.15 -20.78 15.25
C THR A 464 -15.01 -20.13 13.87
N GLU A 465 -15.72 -20.64 12.87
CA GLU A 465 -15.69 -20.17 11.49
C GLU A 465 -17.11 -20.03 10.92
N ALA A 466 -17.29 -19.08 10.01
CA ALA A 466 -18.59 -18.77 9.42
C ALA A 466 -18.49 -18.43 7.92
N ILE A 467 -19.58 -18.69 7.19
CA ILE A 467 -19.81 -18.28 5.81
C ILE A 467 -20.96 -17.28 5.82
N VAL A 468 -20.85 -16.19 5.05
CA VAL A 468 -21.90 -15.18 4.96
C VAL A 468 -22.60 -15.22 3.61
N LEU A 469 -23.94 -15.21 3.63
CA LEU A 469 -24.79 -15.00 2.47
C LEU A 469 -25.52 -13.67 2.64
N VAL A 470 -25.41 -12.79 1.64
CA VAL A 470 -26.07 -11.49 1.64
C VAL A 470 -27.12 -11.47 0.54
N ALA A 471 -28.33 -11.04 0.89
CA ALA A 471 -29.38 -10.72 -0.07
C ALA A 471 -29.96 -9.37 0.31
N ALA A 472 -29.44 -8.31 -0.30
CA ALA A 472 -29.92 -6.96 -0.09
C ALA A 472 -31.31 -6.79 -0.71
N TRP A 473 -32.15 -5.95 -0.10
CA TRP A 473 -33.48 -5.64 -0.63
C TRP A 473 -33.40 -4.83 -1.94
N LYS A 474 -32.46 -3.90 -2.02
CA LYS A 474 -32.11 -3.17 -3.24
C LYS A 474 -30.71 -3.56 -3.70
N THR A 475 -30.56 -3.87 -5.00
CA THR A 475 -29.25 -4.10 -5.62
C THR A 475 -28.42 -2.81 -5.62
N VAL A 476 -27.15 -2.90 -6.05
CA VAL A 476 -26.31 -1.71 -6.22
C VAL A 476 -26.89 -0.71 -7.24
N ASP A 477 -27.63 -1.20 -8.23
CA ASP A 477 -28.31 -0.39 -9.25
C ASP A 477 -29.66 0.17 -8.77
N GLY A 478 -30.08 -0.14 -7.53
CA GLY A 478 -31.34 0.33 -6.94
C GLY A 478 -32.56 -0.50 -7.32
N GLU A 479 -32.38 -1.62 -8.03
CA GLU A 479 -33.46 -2.53 -8.43
C GLU A 479 -33.96 -3.37 -7.24
N LEU A 480 -35.25 -3.71 -7.24
CA LEU A 480 -35.88 -4.51 -6.19
C LEU A 480 -35.45 -5.99 -6.32
N ASN A 481 -34.69 -6.49 -5.35
CA ASN A 481 -34.15 -7.84 -5.32
C ASN A 481 -35.07 -8.84 -4.59
N LEU A 482 -36.36 -8.83 -4.92
CA LEU A 482 -37.36 -9.67 -4.26
C LEU A 482 -37.02 -11.16 -4.36
N ASN A 483 -36.73 -11.65 -5.57
CA ASN A 483 -36.44 -13.07 -5.77
C ASN A 483 -35.13 -13.48 -5.08
N GLY A 484 -34.11 -12.61 -5.01
CA GLY A 484 -32.86 -12.91 -4.29
C GLY A 484 -33.09 -13.05 -2.78
N VAL A 485 -33.86 -12.14 -2.19
CA VAL A 485 -34.23 -12.16 -0.77
C VAL A 485 -35.07 -13.40 -0.44
N THR A 486 -36.07 -13.70 -1.26
CA THR A 486 -36.89 -14.90 -1.07
C THR A 486 -36.07 -16.18 -1.23
N LEU A 487 -35.13 -16.22 -2.18
CA LEU A 487 -34.25 -17.38 -2.37
C LEU A 487 -33.37 -17.59 -1.14
N ALA A 488 -32.76 -16.51 -0.61
CA ALA A 488 -31.95 -16.58 0.61
C ALA A 488 -32.76 -17.04 1.84
N LEU A 489 -34.02 -16.61 1.99
CA LEU A 489 -34.92 -17.10 3.05
C LEU A 489 -35.23 -18.60 2.91
N THR A 490 -35.45 -19.04 1.67
CA THR A 490 -35.72 -20.45 1.36
C THR A 490 -34.49 -21.30 1.64
N LEU A 491 -33.31 -20.83 1.22
CA LEU A 491 -32.01 -21.46 1.50
C LEU A 491 -31.72 -21.52 3.01
N ALA A 492 -32.03 -20.47 3.78
CA ALA A 492 -31.85 -20.45 5.23
C ALA A 492 -32.65 -21.58 5.91
N ARG A 493 -33.92 -21.74 5.54
CA ARG A 493 -34.76 -22.84 6.03
C ARG A 493 -34.25 -24.20 5.56
N TYR A 494 -33.82 -24.30 4.30
CA TYR A 494 -33.29 -25.54 3.74
C TYR A 494 -31.99 -25.96 4.44
N PHE A 495 -30.98 -25.09 4.51
CA PHE A 495 -29.69 -25.37 5.15
C PHE A 495 -29.81 -25.76 6.61
N LYS A 496 -30.76 -25.17 7.36
CA LYS A 496 -30.99 -25.51 8.77
C LYS A 496 -31.36 -26.99 8.99
N ARG A 497 -31.93 -27.67 7.99
CA ARG A 497 -32.31 -29.09 8.05
C ARG A 497 -31.14 -30.04 7.84
N TRP A 498 -30.06 -29.56 7.24
CA TRP A 498 -28.93 -30.39 6.87
C TRP A 498 -27.89 -30.41 7.97
N SER A 499 -27.34 -31.59 8.24
CA SER A 499 -26.30 -31.81 9.25
C SER A 499 -24.88 -31.75 8.71
N LEU A 500 -24.68 -31.34 7.45
CA LEU A 500 -23.37 -31.40 6.78
C LEU A 500 -22.42 -30.24 7.13
N TRP A 501 -22.97 -29.12 7.62
CA TRP A 501 -22.21 -27.88 7.80
C TRP A 501 -21.21 -28.00 8.96
N SER A 502 -19.96 -27.65 8.66
CA SER A 502 -18.85 -27.53 9.62
C SER A 502 -18.56 -26.07 9.98
N LYS A 503 -19.08 -25.11 9.21
CA LYS A 503 -19.02 -23.68 9.49
C LYS A 503 -20.41 -23.10 9.73
N ASP A 504 -20.48 -22.11 10.60
CA ASP A 504 -21.72 -21.37 10.80
C ASP A 504 -22.12 -20.67 9.49
N ILE A 505 -23.41 -20.49 9.26
CA ILE A 505 -23.90 -19.79 8.08
C ILE A 505 -24.73 -18.61 8.52
N ILE A 506 -24.31 -17.42 8.11
CA ILE A 506 -24.97 -16.16 8.43
C ILE A 506 -25.71 -15.66 7.19
N PHE A 507 -27.00 -15.44 7.31
CA PHE A 507 -27.82 -14.81 6.29
C PHE A 507 -28.06 -13.35 6.67
N VAL A 508 -27.65 -12.41 5.82
CA VAL A 508 -27.79 -10.96 6.04
C VAL A 508 -28.71 -10.38 4.99
N PHE A 509 -29.72 -9.64 5.44
CA PHE A 509 -30.75 -8.98 4.64
C PHE A 509 -30.69 -7.47 4.89
N PRO A 510 -29.74 -6.77 4.25
CA PRO A 510 -29.65 -5.33 4.38
C PRO A 510 -30.71 -4.61 3.52
N PRO A 511 -31.16 -3.40 3.89
CA PRO A 511 -32.06 -2.60 3.04
C PRO A 511 -31.47 -2.26 1.67
N ASP A 512 -30.15 -2.13 1.59
CA ASP A 512 -29.43 -1.79 0.37
C ASP A 512 -28.04 -2.47 0.33
N SER A 513 -27.51 -2.66 -0.87
CA SER A 513 -26.20 -3.29 -1.07
C SER A 513 -25.01 -2.41 -0.66
N LYS A 514 -25.15 -1.08 -0.60
CA LYS A 514 -24.03 -0.13 -0.40
C LYS A 514 -23.73 0.14 1.08
N THR A 515 -24.68 0.70 1.83
CA THR A 515 -24.53 1.13 3.23
C THR A 515 -24.82 0.03 4.22
N GLY A 516 -25.91 -0.72 4.04
CA GLY A 516 -26.31 -1.75 5.00
C GLY A 516 -25.27 -2.85 5.16
N THR A 517 -24.71 -3.34 4.07
CA THR A 517 -23.65 -4.36 4.13
C THR A 517 -22.39 -3.83 4.80
N GLN A 518 -21.97 -2.59 4.50
CA GLN A 518 -20.81 -1.96 5.13
C GLN A 518 -21.01 -1.79 6.65
N ALA A 519 -22.16 -1.26 7.08
CA ALA A 519 -22.47 -1.12 8.51
C ALA A 519 -22.44 -2.46 9.26
N TRP A 520 -22.91 -3.54 8.62
CA TRP A 520 -22.92 -4.86 9.22
C TRP A 520 -21.50 -5.42 9.39
N ILE A 521 -20.66 -5.35 8.35
CA ILE A 521 -19.30 -5.90 8.42
C ILE A 521 -18.40 -5.07 9.34
N ASP A 522 -18.52 -3.73 9.32
CA ASP A 522 -17.77 -2.86 10.22
C ASP A 522 -18.07 -3.21 11.69
N ALA A 523 -19.34 -3.44 12.01
CA ALA A 523 -19.77 -3.84 13.35
C ALA A 523 -19.42 -5.29 13.70
N TYR A 524 -19.31 -6.18 12.71
CA TYR A 524 -18.81 -7.53 12.91
C TYR A 524 -17.37 -7.52 13.45
N HIS A 525 -16.54 -6.61 12.91
CA HIS A 525 -15.13 -6.45 13.28
C HIS A 525 -14.85 -5.39 14.36
N ASP A 526 -15.87 -4.84 15.03
CA ASP A 526 -15.72 -3.80 16.07
C ASP A 526 -14.99 -2.53 15.58
N MET A 527 -15.22 -2.18 14.30
CA MET A 527 -14.67 -1.01 13.61
C MET A 527 -15.72 0.03 13.20
N GLN A 528 -16.96 -0.13 13.65
CA GLN A 528 -18.07 0.74 13.28
C GLN A 528 -17.96 2.14 13.93
N PRO A 529 -18.45 3.20 13.24
CA PRO A 529 -18.56 4.54 13.82
C PRO A 529 -19.69 4.61 14.87
N GLU A 530 -19.74 5.71 15.62
CA GLU A 530 -20.73 5.92 16.70
C GLU A 530 -22.18 5.90 16.20
N THR A 531 -22.41 6.25 14.94
CA THR A 531 -23.74 6.26 14.29
C THR A 531 -24.22 4.87 13.87
N VAL A 532 -23.39 3.83 14.02
CA VAL A 532 -23.71 2.44 13.66
C VAL A 532 -23.78 1.58 14.91
N GLN A 533 -24.89 0.88 15.10
CA GLN A 533 -25.08 0.04 16.27
C GLN A 533 -24.12 -1.18 16.25
N PRO A 534 -23.53 -1.59 17.40
CA PRO A 534 -22.82 -2.86 17.50
C PRO A 534 -23.75 -4.06 17.25
N LEU A 535 -23.19 -5.17 16.77
CA LEU A 535 -23.97 -6.39 16.54
C LEU A 535 -24.27 -7.13 17.87
N PRO A 536 -25.55 -7.44 18.17
CA PRO A 536 -25.91 -8.18 19.37
C PRO A 536 -25.58 -9.67 19.27
N LEU A 537 -25.49 -10.21 18.05
CA LEU A 537 -25.10 -11.60 17.78
C LEU A 537 -23.92 -11.62 16.82
N LYS A 538 -22.85 -12.34 17.18
CA LYS A 538 -21.70 -12.63 16.31
C LYS A 538 -21.48 -14.13 16.24
N SER A 539 -20.75 -14.57 15.22
CA SER A 539 -20.30 -15.95 15.04
C SER A 539 -18.77 -15.95 14.87
N GLY A 540 -18.20 -17.05 14.38
CA GLY A 540 -16.78 -17.23 14.14
C GLY A 540 -16.17 -16.33 13.06
N ALA A 541 -14.90 -16.54 12.75
CA ALA A 541 -14.21 -15.82 11.69
C ALA A 541 -14.87 -16.08 10.33
N LEU A 542 -15.11 -15.02 9.56
CA LEU A 542 -15.73 -15.12 8.24
C LEU A 542 -14.73 -15.68 7.23
N GLN A 543 -15.03 -16.84 6.65
CA GLN A 543 -14.16 -17.53 5.70
C GLN A 543 -14.42 -17.10 4.25
N GLY A 544 -15.64 -16.69 3.93
CA GLY A 544 -15.99 -16.18 2.60
C GLY A 544 -17.44 -15.69 2.53
N GLY A 545 -17.73 -14.89 1.52
CA GLY A 545 -19.03 -14.25 1.32
C GLY A 545 -19.65 -14.52 -0.06
N LEU A 546 -20.96 -14.72 -0.10
CA LEU A 546 -21.73 -14.83 -1.34
C LEU A 546 -22.89 -13.84 -1.31
N VAL A 547 -23.04 -13.05 -2.37
CA VAL A 547 -24.17 -12.13 -2.50
C VAL A 547 -25.08 -12.60 -3.63
N ILE A 548 -26.38 -12.59 -3.38
CA ILE A 548 -27.40 -13.07 -4.33
C ILE A 548 -28.23 -11.88 -4.82
N GLU A 549 -28.23 -11.65 -6.13
CA GLU A 549 -29.06 -10.64 -6.77
C GLU A 549 -29.87 -11.26 -7.92
N TYR A 550 -31.19 -11.24 -7.77
CA TYR A 550 -32.19 -11.67 -8.75
C TYR A 550 -33.32 -10.62 -8.81
N PRO A 551 -33.09 -9.50 -9.53
CA PRO A 551 -33.92 -8.30 -9.43
C PRO A 551 -35.16 -8.26 -10.36
N PHE A 552 -35.62 -9.40 -10.87
CA PHE A 552 -36.74 -9.49 -11.81
C PHE A 552 -37.55 -10.78 -11.64
N ASP A 553 -38.80 -10.79 -12.15
CA ASP A 553 -39.79 -11.86 -11.97
C ASP A 553 -39.93 -12.84 -13.15
N HIS A 554 -38.86 -13.02 -13.92
CA HIS A 554 -38.83 -13.99 -15.02
C HIS A 554 -37.55 -14.81 -14.93
N ARG A 555 -37.50 -15.88 -15.71
CA ARG A 555 -36.32 -16.74 -15.82
C ARG A 555 -35.13 -15.99 -16.41
N PHE A 556 -33.92 -16.39 -16.04
CA PHE A 556 -32.69 -15.78 -16.51
C PHE A 556 -31.93 -16.65 -17.51
N GLU A 557 -31.04 -16.01 -18.28
CA GLU A 557 -30.20 -16.67 -19.26
C GLU A 557 -28.81 -16.98 -18.71
N SER A 558 -28.21 -16.01 -18.02
CA SER A 558 -26.80 -16.07 -17.60
C SER A 558 -26.59 -15.48 -16.20
N LEU A 559 -25.45 -15.84 -15.62
CA LEU A 559 -24.99 -15.34 -14.33
C LEU A 559 -23.83 -14.37 -14.52
N HIS A 560 -24.03 -13.11 -14.15
CA HIS A 560 -22.99 -12.10 -14.07
C HIS A 560 -22.30 -12.21 -12.71
N ILE A 561 -21.02 -12.58 -12.72
CA ILE A 561 -20.21 -12.68 -11.50
C ILE A 561 -19.48 -11.36 -11.32
N VAL A 562 -19.89 -10.59 -10.32
CA VAL A 562 -19.24 -9.33 -9.94
C VAL A 562 -18.22 -9.62 -8.85
N TYR A 563 -17.00 -9.13 -9.06
CA TYR A 563 -15.85 -9.44 -8.21
C TYR A 563 -14.97 -8.21 -7.89
N ASP A 564 -15.22 -7.05 -8.50
CA ASP A 564 -14.39 -5.87 -8.27
C ASP A 564 -14.68 -5.27 -6.89
N GLY A 565 -13.68 -5.31 -6.02
CA GLY A 565 -13.71 -4.71 -4.70
C GLY A 565 -13.35 -3.22 -4.70
N VAL A 566 -13.56 -2.60 -3.54
CA VAL A 566 -13.14 -1.22 -3.29
C VAL A 566 -11.62 -1.09 -3.43
N ASN A 567 -11.15 0.09 -3.83
CA ASN A 567 -9.73 0.40 -3.95
C ASN A 567 -8.92 -0.52 -4.89
N GLY A 568 -9.58 -1.25 -5.79
CA GLY A 568 -8.94 -2.19 -6.72
C GLY A 568 -8.58 -3.54 -6.09
N GLN A 569 -9.14 -3.86 -4.92
CA GLN A 569 -9.01 -5.18 -4.30
C GLN A 569 -9.85 -6.21 -5.05
N LEU A 570 -9.39 -7.45 -5.07
CA LEU A 570 -10.04 -8.55 -5.77
C LEU A 570 -10.11 -9.78 -4.86
N PRO A 571 -11.18 -10.60 -4.95
CA PRO A 571 -11.22 -11.88 -4.25
C PRO A 571 -10.14 -12.79 -4.80
N ASN A 572 -9.76 -13.76 -3.99
CA ASN A 572 -8.97 -14.89 -4.44
C ASN A 572 -9.59 -15.51 -5.72
N LEU A 573 -8.77 -15.67 -6.76
CA LEU A 573 -9.20 -16.13 -8.08
C LEU A 573 -9.88 -17.52 -8.03
N ASP A 574 -9.56 -18.36 -7.04
CA ASP A 574 -10.19 -19.67 -6.91
C ASP A 574 -11.67 -19.59 -6.51
N LEU A 575 -12.09 -18.58 -5.75
CA LEU A 575 -13.51 -18.36 -5.45
C LEU A 575 -14.28 -18.04 -6.72
N PHE A 576 -13.74 -17.13 -7.55
CA PHE A 576 -14.30 -16.80 -8.85
C PHE A 576 -14.35 -18.03 -9.78
N ASN A 577 -13.25 -18.77 -9.89
CA ASN A 577 -13.17 -19.97 -10.73
C ASN A 577 -14.12 -21.07 -10.26
N THR A 578 -14.31 -21.22 -8.95
CA THR A 578 -15.27 -22.17 -8.36
C THR A 578 -16.69 -21.80 -8.74
N ALA A 579 -17.06 -20.50 -8.68
CA ALA A 579 -18.35 -20.02 -9.15
C ALA A 579 -18.56 -20.29 -10.65
N VAL A 580 -17.56 -20.04 -11.48
CA VAL A 580 -17.62 -20.36 -12.92
C VAL A 580 -17.77 -21.86 -13.15
N SER A 581 -16.98 -22.68 -12.46
CA SER A 581 -17.00 -24.14 -12.60
C SER A 581 -18.33 -24.76 -12.17
N ILE A 582 -18.94 -24.28 -11.09
CA ILE A 582 -20.24 -24.78 -10.60
C ILE A 582 -21.36 -24.29 -11.52
N ALA A 583 -21.42 -23.00 -11.83
CA ALA A 583 -22.48 -22.43 -12.66
C ALA A 583 -22.45 -22.98 -14.08
N SER A 584 -21.32 -22.89 -14.78
CA SER A 584 -21.22 -23.32 -16.18
C SER A 584 -20.99 -24.82 -16.33
N GLY A 585 -20.18 -25.43 -15.47
CA GLY A 585 -19.85 -26.85 -15.57
C GLY A 585 -20.97 -27.78 -15.11
N GLN A 586 -21.52 -27.56 -13.91
CA GLN A 586 -22.56 -28.45 -13.37
C GLN A 586 -23.97 -28.04 -13.73
N MET A 587 -24.27 -26.73 -13.67
CA MET A 587 -25.64 -26.23 -13.85
C MET A 587 -25.94 -25.85 -15.31
N GLY A 588 -24.92 -25.80 -16.18
CA GLY A 588 -25.08 -25.38 -17.57
C GLY A 588 -25.48 -23.91 -17.73
N ILE A 589 -25.22 -23.07 -16.73
CA ILE A 589 -25.53 -21.65 -16.72
C ILE A 589 -24.35 -20.89 -17.32
N GLY A 590 -24.60 -20.10 -18.37
CA GLY A 590 -23.57 -19.23 -18.94
C GLY A 590 -23.10 -18.19 -17.91
N THR A 591 -21.79 -18.03 -17.75
CA THR A 591 -21.22 -17.00 -16.88
C THR A 591 -20.72 -15.80 -17.68
N ARG A 592 -20.88 -14.60 -17.13
CA ARG A 592 -20.45 -13.32 -17.71
C ARG A 592 -19.72 -12.50 -16.64
N LEU A 593 -18.89 -11.56 -17.08
CA LEU A 593 -18.18 -10.62 -16.21
C LEU A 593 -18.06 -9.25 -16.91
N GLN A 594 -17.84 -8.18 -16.15
CA GLN A 594 -17.66 -6.81 -16.65
C GLN A 594 -18.76 -6.31 -17.60
N GLU A 595 -20.00 -6.79 -17.41
CA GLU A 595 -21.16 -6.50 -18.29
C GLU A 595 -20.92 -6.85 -19.78
N MET A 596 -20.00 -7.78 -20.04
CA MET A 596 -19.67 -8.24 -21.38
C MET A 596 -20.60 -9.39 -21.79
N TRP A 597 -21.85 -9.05 -22.15
CA TRP A 597 -22.91 -10.02 -22.46
C TRP A 597 -22.60 -10.91 -23.66
N GLN A 598 -21.93 -10.35 -24.66
CA GLN A 598 -21.48 -11.05 -25.87
C GLN A 598 -19.96 -11.05 -25.92
N HIS A 599 -19.36 -12.19 -25.55
CA HIS A 599 -17.90 -12.34 -25.51
C HIS A 599 -17.48 -13.56 -26.35
N ASN A 600 -16.80 -13.30 -27.47
CA ASN A 600 -16.36 -14.32 -28.42
C ASN A 600 -14.87 -14.71 -28.26
N ASP A 601 -14.22 -14.30 -27.17
CA ASP A 601 -12.80 -14.55 -26.89
C ASP A 601 -11.83 -13.92 -27.92
N SER A 602 -12.30 -12.95 -28.72
CA SER A 602 -11.43 -12.17 -29.61
C SER A 602 -10.54 -11.20 -28.83
N TYR A 603 -9.39 -10.83 -29.42
CA TYR A 603 -8.47 -9.85 -28.84
C TYR A 603 -9.18 -8.55 -28.43
N GLU A 604 -10.04 -8.02 -29.30
CA GLU A 604 -10.79 -6.79 -29.04
C GLU A 604 -11.69 -6.93 -27.81
N LYS A 605 -12.44 -8.04 -27.70
CA LYS A 605 -13.34 -8.27 -26.57
C LYS A 605 -12.57 -8.54 -25.27
N ARG A 606 -11.43 -9.23 -25.32
CA ARG A 606 -10.54 -9.41 -24.18
C ARG A 606 -9.97 -8.07 -23.70
N LEU A 607 -9.52 -7.22 -24.62
CA LEU A 607 -9.00 -5.89 -24.33
C LEU A 607 -10.09 -4.99 -23.73
N GLU A 608 -11.28 -4.96 -24.33
CA GLU A 608 -12.43 -4.22 -23.81
C GLU A 608 -12.79 -4.65 -22.39
N THR A 609 -12.86 -5.97 -22.15
CA THR A 609 -13.12 -6.55 -20.84
C THR A 609 -12.06 -6.14 -19.80
N MET A 610 -10.78 -6.25 -20.18
CA MET A 610 -9.67 -5.85 -19.32
C MET A 610 -9.72 -4.36 -18.98
N LEU A 611 -9.95 -3.50 -19.98
CA LEU A 611 -10.01 -2.05 -19.79
C LEU A 611 -11.21 -1.63 -18.93
N ARG A 612 -12.38 -2.26 -19.12
CA ARG A 612 -13.56 -2.04 -18.25
C ARG A 612 -13.24 -2.37 -16.80
N GLY A 613 -12.64 -3.54 -16.56
CA GLY A 613 -12.20 -3.93 -15.21
C GLY A 613 -11.17 -2.97 -14.63
N MET A 614 -10.18 -2.53 -15.43
CA MET A 614 -9.21 -1.53 -15.00
C MET A 614 -9.87 -0.20 -14.63
N VAL A 615 -10.86 0.27 -15.40
CA VAL A 615 -11.58 1.51 -15.08
C VAL A 615 -12.32 1.39 -13.74
N LYS A 616 -13.04 0.28 -13.50
CA LYS A 616 -13.73 0.03 -12.22
C LYS A 616 -12.75 -0.01 -11.04
N GLN A 617 -11.66 -0.77 -11.19
CA GLN A 617 -10.59 -0.85 -10.19
C GLN A 617 -9.90 0.50 -9.95
N GLY A 618 -9.71 1.29 -11.01
CA GLY A 618 -9.09 2.60 -10.96
C GLY A 618 -9.92 3.61 -10.16
N PHE A 619 -11.23 3.66 -10.38
CA PHE A 619 -12.12 4.49 -9.56
C PHE A 619 -12.23 3.98 -8.12
N GLY A 620 -12.18 2.66 -7.93
CA GLY A 620 -12.09 2.03 -6.60
C GLY A 620 -13.38 2.06 -5.79
N TYR A 621 -14.53 2.31 -6.42
CA TYR A 621 -15.86 2.27 -5.79
C TYR A 621 -16.36 0.83 -5.61
N ALA A 622 -17.31 0.62 -4.71
CA ALA A 622 -17.91 -0.70 -4.51
C ALA A 622 -18.86 -1.03 -5.67
N THR A 623 -18.61 -2.16 -6.35
CA THR A 623 -19.44 -2.61 -7.47
C THR A 623 -20.58 -3.54 -7.04
N GLY A 624 -20.54 -4.03 -5.81
CA GLY A 624 -21.50 -4.97 -5.22
C GLY A 624 -21.42 -4.95 -3.70
N ALA A 625 -22.38 -5.58 -3.02
CA ALA A 625 -22.28 -5.78 -1.56
C ALA A 625 -21.06 -6.64 -1.16
N HIS A 626 -20.52 -7.45 -2.08
CA HIS A 626 -19.31 -8.24 -1.85
C HIS A 626 -18.08 -7.34 -1.60
N SER A 627 -18.05 -6.13 -2.16
CA SER A 627 -16.90 -5.24 -2.07
C SER A 627 -16.61 -4.79 -0.63
N SER A 628 -17.63 -4.73 0.24
CA SER A 628 -17.50 -4.38 1.67
C SER A 628 -16.70 -5.40 2.49
N PHE A 629 -16.59 -6.64 2.03
CA PHE A 629 -15.87 -7.72 2.72
C PHE A 629 -14.36 -7.70 2.44
N MET A 630 -13.95 -7.17 1.29
CA MET A 630 -12.55 -7.21 0.83
C MET A 630 -11.56 -6.48 1.76
N PRO A 631 -11.88 -5.30 2.33
CA PRO A 631 -10.98 -4.61 3.27
C PRO A 631 -10.66 -5.43 4.52
N TYR A 632 -11.50 -6.42 4.84
CA TYR A 632 -11.35 -7.33 5.98
C TYR A 632 -10.68 -8.66 5.60
N HIS A 633 -10.13 -8.77 4.37
CA HIS A 633 -9.56 -9.99 3.81
C HIS A 633 -10.53 -11.16 3.76
N ILE A 634 -11.82 -10.87 3.56
CA ILE A 634 -12.86 -11.88 3.37
C ILE A 634 -13.18 -11.93 1.88
N ASP A 635 -12.85 -13.04 1.23
CA ASP A 635 -13.13 -13.23 -0.19
C ASP A 635 -14.64 -13.35 -0.41
N ALA A 636 -15.18 -12.47 -1.27
CA ALA A 636 -16.60 -12.46 -1.56
C ALA A 636 -16.90 -12.17 -3.04
N ILE A 637 -18.02 -12.68 -3.55
CA ILE A 637 -18.49 -12.42 -4.92
C ILE A 637 -20.00 -12.16 -4.93
N THR A 638 -20.47 -11.36 -5.89
CA THR A 638 -21.90 -11.18 -6.15
C THR A 638 -22.31 -11.97 -7.39
N LEU A 639 -23.37 -12.75 -7.25
CA LEU A 639 -24.01 -13.52 -8.31
C LEU A 639 -25.27 -12.76 -8.75
N GLN A 640 -25.22 -12.11 -9.90
CA GLN A 640 -26.34 -11.38 -10.48
C GLN A 640 -26.95 -12.18 -11.63
N THR A 641 -28.26 -12.43 -11.60
CA THR A 641 -28.96 -13.00 -12.75
C THR A 641 -29.18 -11.94 -13.82
N LYS A 642 -29.02 -12.29 -15.10
CA LYS A 642 -29.26 -11.39 -16.24
C LYS A 642 -29.83 -12.13 -17.46
N GLY A 643 -30.57 -11.38 -18.28
CA GLY A 643 -31.19 -11.86 -19.54
C GLY A 643 -32.49 -12.63 -19.34
N ASP A 644 -33.08 -13.06 -20.45
CA ASP A 644 -34.31 -13.85 -20.51
C ASP A 644 -34.00 -15.25 -21.01
N GLY A 645 -34.16 -16.26 -20.14
CA GLY A 645 -33.73 -17.61 -20.48
C GLY A 645 -34.55 -18.73 -19.85
N TRP A 646 -33.93 -19.90 -19.72
CA TRP A 646 -34.57 -21.10 -19.20
C TRP A 646 -34.24 -21.39 -17.74
N GLN A 647 -33.30 -20.67 -17.15
CA GLN A 647 -32.83 -20.90 -15.79
C GLN A 647 -33.75 -20.22 -14.78
N ASP A 648 -34.03 -20.91 -13.68
CA ASP A 648 -34.99 -20.49 -12.67
C ASP A 648 -34.33 -20.30 -11.28
N GLU A 649 -35.13 -19.88 -10.31
CA GLU A 649 -34.72 -19.70 -8.91
C GLU A 649 -34.08 -20.95 -8.30
N MET A 650 -34.47 -22.15 -8.75
CA MET A 650 -33.91 -23.41 -8.27
C MET A 650 -32.52 -23.66 -8.85
N ALA A 651 -32.28 -23.30 -10.11
CA ALA A 651 -30.95 -23.35 -10.71
C ALA A 651 -29.96 -22.41 -9.98
N LEU A 652 -30.40 -21.19 -9.65
CA LEU A 652 -29.59 -20.27 -8.83
C LEU A 652 -29.36 -20.82 -7.41
N GLY A 653 -30.40 -21.35 -6.76
CA GLY A 653 -30.29 -21.96 -5.44
C GLY A 653 -29.32 -23.14 -5.37
N ARG A 654 -29.30 -24.02 -6.39
CA ARG A 654 -28.32 -25.11 -6.51
C ARG A 654 -26.90 -24.60 -6.72
N THR A 655 -26.73 -23.51 -7.47
CA THR A 655 -25.43 -22.86 -7.66
C THR A 655 -24.90 -22.32 -6.34
N VAL A 656 -25.75 -21.63 -5.57
CA VAL A 656 -25.41 -21.10 -4.23
C VAL A 656 -25.15 -22.23 -3.23
N GLU A 657 -25.96 -23.30 -3.21
CA GLU A 657 -25.72 -24.49 -2.40
C GLU A 657 -24.34 -25.10 -2.70
N GLY A 658 -24.01 -25.26 -3.99
CA GLY A 658 -22.70 -25.76 -4.43
C GLY A 658 -21.55 -24.90 -3.91
N LEU A 659 -21.66 -23.58 -4.03
CA LEU A 659 -20.64 -22.63 -3.57
C LEU A 659 -20.49 -22.66 -2.04
N CYS A 660 -21.59 -22.68 -1.30
CA CYS A 660 -21.54 -22.82 0.16
C CYS A 660 -20.88 -24.13 0.59
N ARG A 661 -21.12 -25.24 -0.12
CA ARG A 661 -20.46 -26.51 0.15
C ARG A 661 -18.95 -26.44 -0.13
N SER A 662 -18.53 -25.83 -1.23
CA SER A 662 -17.12 -25.60 -1.53
C SER A 662 -16.43 -24.76 -0.45
N LEU A 663 -17.04 -23.66 -0.02
CA LEU A 663 -16.52 -22.83 1.09
C LEU A 663 -16.53 -23.58 2.43
N ASN A 664 -17.53 -24.44 2.66
CA ASN A 664 -17.61 -25.25 3.88
C ASN A 664 -16.47 -26.27 3.98
N ASN A 665 -15.90 -26.72 2.87
CA ASN A 665 -14.78 -27.66 2.84
C ASN A 665 -13.40 -27.03 3.11
N LEU A 666 -13.27 -25.70 2.99
CA LEU A 666 -12.00 -25.01 3.26
C LEU A 666 -11.54 -25.25 4.70
N LEU A 667 -10.27 -25.58 4.91
CA LEU A 667 -9.70 -25.72 6.26
C LEU A 667 -8.93 -24.47 6.69
N GLU A 668 -8.66 -23.58 5.75
CA GLU A 668 -7.93 -22.34 5.93
C GLU A 668 -8.45 -21.30 4.93
N HIS A 669 -8.20 -20.03 5.21
CA HIS A 669 -8.51 -18.95 4.26
C HIS A 669 -7.84 -19.21 2.91
N LEU A 670 -8.47 -18.81 1.82
CA LEU A 670 -7.89 -18.95 0.49
C LEU A 670 -6.57 -18.18 0.43
N HIS A 671 -5.48 -18.84 0.03
CA HIS A 671 -4.15 -18.22 -0.02
C HIS A 671 -3.24 -18.81 -1.10
N GLN A 672 -3.64 -19.91 -1.75
CA GLN A 672 -2.84 -20.59 -2.77
C GLN A 672 -2.91 -19.92 -4.14
N SER A 673 -4.06 -19.31 -4.48
CA SER A 673 -4.29 -18.64 -5.77
C SER A 673 -3.93 -17.16 -5.77
N PHE A 674 -4.15 -16.51 -6.92
CA PHE A 674 -3.84 -15.10 -7.14
C PHE A 674 -4.89 -14.16 -6.51
N PHE A 675 -4.41 -13.11 -5.84
CA PHE A 675 -5.20 -11.95 -5.39
C PHE A 675 -5.05 -10.73 -6.30
N PHE A 676 -4.10 -10.79 -7.24
CA PHE A 676 -3.76 -9.71 -8.14
C PHE A 676 -3.74 -10.24 -9.57
N TYR A 677 -4.82 -9.98 -10.29
CA TYR A 677 -5.06 -10.47 -11.64
C TYR A 677 -5.93 -9.51 -12.45
N LEU A 678 -5.85 -9.60 -13.77
CA LEU A 678 -6.80 -8.98 -14.69
C LEU A 678 -7.55 -10.10 -15.42
N LEU A 679 -8.88 -10.12 -15.28
CA LEU A 679 -9.73 -11.03 -16.06
C LEU A 679 -10.01 -10.43 -17.43
N MET A 680 -9.82 -11.25 -18.46
CA MET A 680 -10.18 -10.91 -19.84
C MET A 680 -11.38 -11.72 -20.32
N GLN A 681 -11.62 -12.86 -19.67
CA GLN A 681 -12.80 -13.70 -19.83
C GLN A 681 -12.97 -14.57 -18.57
N THR A 682 -14.14 -15.19 -18.41
CA THR A 682 -14.45 -16.12 -17.31
C THR A 682 -13.44 -17.27 -17.15
N HIS A 683 -12.73 -17.64 -18.22
CA HIS A 683 -11.75 -18.71 -18.19
C HIS A 683 -10.31 -18.25 -18.50
N ARG A 684 -10.05 -16.92 -18.52
CA ARG A 684 -8.74 -16.39 -18.93
C ARG A 684 -8.33 -15.15 -18.14
N PHE A 685 -7.11 -15.16 -17.63
CA PHE A 685 -6.56 -14.11 -16.77
C PHE A 685 -5.10 -13.77 -17.07
N VAL A 686 -4.66 -12.60 -16.61
CA VAL A 686 -3.26 -12.18 -16.56
C VAL A 686 -2.85 -12.02 -15.10
N SER A 687 -1.71 -12.59 -14.72
CA SER A 687 -1.17 -12.47 -13.36
C SER A 687 -0.38 -11.19 -13.15
N ILE A 688 -0.25 -10.76 -11.88
CA ILE A 688 0.53 -9.57 -11.49
C ILE A 688 1.93 -9.53 -12.09
N GLY A 689 2.66 -10.64 -12.11
CA GLY A 689 4.02 -10.68 -12.67
C GLY A 689 4.08 -10.31 -14.16
N THR A 690 2.97 -10.44 -14.88
CA THR A 690 2.90 -10.16 -16.32
C THR A 690 2.42 -8.74 -16.59
N TYR A 691 1.42 -8.22 -15.85
CA TYR A 691 0.92 -6.86 -16.11
C TYR A 691 1.69 -5.76 -15.38
N LEU A 692 2.28 -6.04 -14.20
CA LEU A 692 2.95 -5.04 -13.35
C LEU A 692 4.07 -4.25 -14.07
N PRO A 693 4.90 -4.85 -14.95
CA PRO A 693 5.92 -4.11 -15.69
C PRO A 693 5.39 -2.89 -16.45
N SER A 694 4.15 -2.94 -16.94
CA SER A 694 3.53 -1.84 -17.69
C SER A 694 3.45 -0.54 -16.85
N ALA A 695 2.85 -0.61 -15.67
CA ALA A 695 2.73 0.54 -14.77
C ALA A 695 4.09 0.92 -14.15
N MET A 696 4.96 -0.06 -13.87
CA MET A 696 6.33 0.20 -13.38
C MET A 696 7.16 1.00 -14.38
N LEU A 697 7.06 0.71 -15.68
CA LEU A 697 7.77 1.46 -16.72
C LEU A 697 7.26 2.90 -16.79
N ILE A 698 5.94 3.11 -16.70
CA ILE A 698 5.37 4.45 -16.61
C ILE A 698 5.87 5.14 -15.34
N ALA A 699 5.74 4.57 -14.15
CA ALA A 699 6.22 5.21 -12.92
C ALA A 699 7.75 5.49 -12.95
N GLY A 700 8.53 4.56 -13.50
CA GLY A 700 9.98 4.67 -13.63
C GLY A 700 10.45 5.83 -14.51
N ASN A 701 9.62 6.29 -15.45
CA ASN A 701 9.92 7.45 -16.29
C ASN A 701 10.20 8.72 -15.45
N PHE A 702 9.45 8.89 -14.36
CA PHE A 702 9.57 10.03 -13.45
C PHE A 702 10.85 9.93 -12.60
N THR A 703 11.18 8.73 -12.11
CA THR A 703 12.40 8.47 -11.33
C THR A 703 13.66 8.70 -12.17
N ILE A 704 13.67 8.22 -13.42
CA ILE A 704 14.78 8.44 -14.36
C ILE A 704 14.99 9.95 -14.58
N MET A 705 13.91 10.68 -14.83
CA MET A 705 13.96 12.13 -15.04
C MET A 705 14.42 12.87 -13.78
N ALA A 706 13.94 12.47 -12.60
CA ALA A 706 14.35 13.04 -11.32
C ALA A 706 15.85 12.87 -11.08
N ILE A 707 16.38 11.65 -11.24
CA ILE A 707 17.81 11.37 -11.07
C ILE A 707 18.64 12.19 -12.07
N ALA A 708 18.20 12.28 -13.33
CA ALA A 708 18.89 13.07 -14.33
C ALA A 708 18.97 14.56 -13.96
N LEU A 709 17.87 15.15 -13.49
CA LEU A 709 17.82 16.54 -13.04
C LEU A 709 18.69 16.77 -11.80
N TRP A 710 18.67 15.84 -10.83
CA TRP A 710 19.53 15.88 -9.65
C TRP A 710 21.03 15.83 -9.98
N LEU A 711 21.42 15.00 -10.95
CA LEU A 711 22.80 14.91 -11.41
C LEU A 711 23.19 16.19 -12.17
N ARG A 712 22.28 16.75 -12.97
CA ARG A 712 22.53 17.99 -13.73
C ARG A 712 22.88 19.17 -12.82
N THR A 713 22.27 19.27 -11.64
CA THR A 713 22.57 20.34 -10.68
C THR A 713 23.95 20.22 -10.01
N GLY A 714 24.60 19.06 -10.09
CA GLY A 714 25.94 18.84 -9.52
C GLY A 714 27.09 18.91 -10.53
N TYR A 715 26.85 18.68 -11.83
CA TYR A 715 27.91 18.57 -12.85
C TYR A 715 27.96 19.70 -13.89
N TYR A 716 26.90 20.52 -14.04
CA TYR A 716 26.73 21.38 -15.25
C TYR A 716 26.70 22.90 -15.04
N MET A 717 26.95 23.38 -13.83
CA MET A 717 26.83 24.82 -13.55
C MET A 717 28.16 25.58 -13.42
N SER A 718 29.29 24.95 -13.70
CA SER A 718 30.57 25.67 -13.84
C SER A 718 30.63 26.45 -15.16
N PRO A 719 30.93 27.76 -15.16
CA PRO A 719 31.10 28.51 -16.39
C PRO A 719 32.31 27.98 -17.17
N LYS A 720 32.14 27.67 -18.46
CA LYS A 720 33.27 27.67 -19.39
C LYS A 720 33.73 29.12 -19.56
N SER A 721 34.87 29.48 -18.99
CA SER A 721 35.57 30.72 -19.33
C SER A 721 35.88 30.68 -20.83
N THR A 722 35.09 31.43 -21.60
CA THR A 722 35.31 31.58 -23.04
C THR A 722 36.31 32.70 -23.21
N THR A 723 37.60 32.42 -23.06
CA THR A 723 38.64 33.36 -23.49
C THR A 723 38.75 33.23 -25.00
N SER A 724 38.01 34.09 -25.71
CA SER A 724 38.22 34.35 -27.12
C SER A 724 39.64 34.90 -27.30
N SER A 725 40.52 34.10 -27.93
CA SER A 725 41.83 34.52 -28.39
C SER A 725 41.68 35.54 -29.53
N THR A 726 41.44 36.80 -29.16
CA THR A 726 41.60 37.91 -30.10
C THR A 726 43.08 38.25 -30.16
N VAL A 727 43.77 37.66 -31.13
CA VAL A 727 45.16 37.99 -31.45
C VAL A 727 45.20 39.43 -31.99
N LYS A 728 45.54 40.40 -31.13
CA LYS A 728 46.09 41.69 -31.58
C LYS A 728 47.61 41.55 -31.68
N LYS A 729 48.10 41.43 -32.91
CA LYS A 729 49.50 41.73 -33.26
C LYS A 729 49.69 43.24 -33.18
N THR A 730 50.53 43.70 -32.27
CA THR A 730 51.27 44.95 -32.46
C THR A 730 52.71 44.73 -32.02
N THR A 731 53.58 44.77 -33.03
CA THR A 731 55.04 44.76 -33.00
C THR A 731 55.62 46.05 -32.40
N THR A 732 56.95 46.03 -32.19
CA THR A 732 57.90 47.07 -31.71
C THR A 732 57.99 47.19 -30.18
N GLY A 733 59.15 47.13 -29.52
CA GLY A 733 60.54 47.00 -29.94
C GLY A 733 61.46 47.38 -28.77
N GLU A 734 62.43 46.51 -28.49
CA GLU A 734 63.76 46.73 -27.86
C GLU A 734 63.99 47.45 -26.50
N LYS A 735 64.72 46.68 -25.65
CA LYS A 735 65.97 46.99 -24.91
C LYS A 735 65.95 47.47 -23.44
N SER A 736 66.59 46.60 -22.62
CA SER A 736 67.59 46.89 -21.55
C SER A 736 67.09 47.55 -20.25
N ALA A 737 67.57 47.30 -19.03
CA ALA A 737 68.74 46.60 -18.50
C ALA A 737 68.48 46.17 -17.03
N ALA A 738 69.45 45.43 -16.49
CA ALA A 738 69.48 44.77 -15.19
C ALA A 738 69.40 45.68 -13.93
N SER A 739 68.91 45.09 -12.84
CA SER A 739 69.61 45.13 -11.55
C SER A 739 69.25 43.94 -10.68
N GLN A 740 70.30 43.19 -10.31
CA GLN A 740 70.31 42.16 -9.29
C GLN A 740 70.23 42.80 -7.89
N LYS A 741 69.43 42.20 -7.00
CA LYS A 741 69.76 42.03 -5.58
C LYS A 741 68.95 40.85 -5.01
N LYS A 742 69.66 39.85 -4.49
CA LYS A 742 69.21 38.76 -3.59
C LYS A 742 69.93 39.00 -2.24
N PRO A 743 69.61 38.28 -1.16
CA PRO A 743 68.34 37.68 -0.73
C PRO A 743 67.94 38.24 0.66
N ASP A 744 66.74 37.93 1.17
CA ASP A 744 66.60 37.52 2.57
C ASP A 744 65.21 36.98 2.87
N ASP A 745 65.25 36.05 3.81
CA ASP A 745 64.35 34.96 4.11
C ASP A 745 63.10 35.42 4.88
N LYS A 746 61.94 34.88 4.49
CA LYS A 746 60.81 34.51 5.37
C LYS A 746 59.70 33.89 4.53
N GLY A 747 59.74 32.56 4.50
CA GLY A 747 58.72 31.71 3.89
C GLY A 747 57.32 32.06 4.41
N THR A 748 56.50 32.57 3.50
CA THR A 748 55.05 32.43 3.59
C THR A 748 54.67 31.49 2.47
N VAL A 749 54.41 30.23 2.83
CA VAL A 749 53.90 29.22 1.91
C VAL A 749 52.54 29.73 1.44
N ALA A 750 52.49 30.21 0.20
CA ALA A 750 51.23 30.44 -0.49
C ALA A 750 50.46 29.11 -0.52
N PRO A 751 49.15 29.08 -0.17
CA PRO A 751 48.39 27.86 -0.30
C PRO A 751 48.38 27.50 -1.77
N ILE A 752 48.82 26.28 -2.06
CA ILE A 752 48.52 25.59 -3.30
C ILE A 752 46.99 25.60 -3.39
N GLU A 753 46.43 26.43 -4.26
CA GLU A 753 45.03 26.30 -4.66
C GLU A 753 44.92 24.94 -5.35
N GLU A 754 44.61 23.91 -4.55
CA GLU A 754 44.05 22.67 -5.06
C GLU A 754 42.88 23.07 -5.96
N SER A 755 42.97 22.67 -7.22
CA SER A 755 41.86 22.71 -8.16
C SER A 755 40.67 22.05 -7.47
N SER A 756 39.76 22.85 -6.92
CA SER A 756 38.59 22.37 -6.22
C SER A 756 37.83 21.48 -7.19
N ASN A 757 37.67 20.22 -6.83
CA ASN A 757 36.79 19.30 -7.55
C ASN A 757 35.45 20.04 -7.73
N GLY A 758 35.06 20.31 -8.98
CA GLY A 758 33.90 21.11 -9.36
C GLY A 758 32.57 20.48 -8.95
N ILE A 759 32.34 20.34 -7.65
CA ILE A 759 31.12 19.84 -7.02
C ILE A 759 30.45 21.06 -6.41
N THR A 760 29.44 21.57 -7.09
CA THR A 760 28.62 22.67 -6.57
C THR A 760 27.74 22.19 -5.43
N GLU A 761 27.76 22.89 -4.29
CA GLU A 761 26.83 22.63 -3.18
C GLU A 761 25.37 22.84 -3.61
N ARG A 762 24.46 22.03 -3.06
CA ARG A 762 23.02 22.08 -3.38
C ARG A 762 22.26 22.74 -2.25
N GLN A 763 21.58 23.84 -2.54
CA GLN A 763 20.67 24.46 -1.58
C GLN A 763 19.32 23.72 -1.59
N LEU A 764 19.06 22.92 -0.56
CA LEU A 764 17.86 22.07 -0.49
C LEU A 764 16.68 22.70 0.25
N ALA A 765 16.90 23.77 1.02
CA ALA A 765 15.86 24.35 1.88
C ALA A 765 14.60 24.75 1.10
N LEU A 766 14.73 25.63 0.09
CA LEU A 766 13.59 26.11 -0.70
C LEU A 766 12.93 25.00 -1.54
N PRO A 767 13.67 24.14 -2.28
CA PRO A 767 13.06 23.04 -3.01
C PRO A 767 12.29 22.06 -2.12
N LEU A 768 12.83 21.74 -0.94
CA LEU A 768 12.19 20.82 -0.01
C LEU A 768 10.95 21.43 0.64
N THR A 769 11.05 22.67 1.15
CA THR A 769 9.92 23.34 1.81
C THR A 769 8.77 23.58 0.83
N LEU A 770 9.07 23.93 -0.42
CA LEU A 770 8.04 24.12 -1.44
C LEU A 770 7.34 22.79 -1.78
N VAL A 771 8.10 21.74 -2.09
CA VAL A 771 7.50 20.46 -2.49
C VAL A 771 6.70 19.86 -1.33
N VAL A 772 7.24 19.84 -0.11
CA VAL A 772 6.52 19.36 1.08
C VAL A 772 5.29 20.24 1.37
N GLY A 773 5.43 21.56 1.28
CA GLY A 773 4.35 22.52 1.48
C GLY A 773 3.19 22.30 0.51
N LEU A 774 3.47 22.03 -0.78
CA LEU A 774 2.44 21.73 -1.77
C LEU A 774 1.72 20.40 -1.52
N HIS A 775 2.42 19.39 -1.00
CA HIS A 775 1.77 18.11 -0.62
C HIS A 775 0.85 18.30 0.58
N ILE A 776 1.26 19.09 1.57
CA ILE A 776 0.41 19.47 2.71
C ILE A 776 -0.79 20.30 2.22
N LEU A 777 -0.57 21.21 1.28
CA LEU A 777 -1.62 22.04 0.69
C LEU A 777 -2.70 21.20 -0.02
N GLY A 778 -2.33 20.03 -0.58
CA GLY A 778 -3.26 19.06 -1.16
C GLY A 778 -4.30 18.51 -0.17
N LEU A 779 -4.07 18.61 1.14
CA LEU A 779 -5.05 18.24 2.16
C LEU A 779 -6.26 19.19 2.18
N ILE A 780 -6.10 20.43 1.72
CA ILE A 780 -7.19 21.42 1.67
C ILE A 780 -8.28 21.00 0.68
N PRO A 781 -8.01 20.78 -0.63
CA PRO A 781 -9.04 20.32 -1.55
C PRO A 781 -9.58 18.94 -1.16
N LEU A 782 -8.74 18.04 -0.61
CA LEU A 782 -9.21 16.76 -0.08
C LEU A 782 -10.25 16.95 1.03
N TYR A 783 -10.03 17.87 1.97
CA TYR A 783 -10.99 18.17 3.03
C TYR A 783 -12.27 18.81 2.48
N ILE A 784 -12.13 19.82 1.60
CA ILE A 784 -13.26 20.56 1.02
C ILE A 784 -14.21 19.61 0.27
N PHE A 785 -13.69 18.80 -0.67
CA PHE A 785 -14.52 17.93 -1.51
C PHE A 785 -15.14 16.75 -0.76
N ASN A 786 -14.75 16.49 0.50
CA ASN A 786 -15.33 15.43 1.32
C ASN A 786 -16.29 15.92 2.40
N ASN A 787 -16.26 17.21 2.75
CA ASN A 787 -17.08 17.76 3.84
C ASN A 787 -18.13 18.76 3.34
N LEU A 788 -18.08 19.17 2.07
CA LEU A 788 -19.11 20.02 1.49
C LEU A 788 -20.43 19.25 1.26
N PRO A 789 -21.58 19.94 1.37
CA PRO A 789 -22.85 19.38 0.93
C PRO A 789 -22.89 19.25 -0.60
N HIS A 790 -23.61 18.26 -1.10
CA HIS A 790 -23.68 17.92 -2.53
C HIS A 790 -24.02 19.11 -3.44
N GLU A 791 -24.95 19.98 -3.03
CA GLU A 791 -25.37 21.19 -3.76
C GLU A 791 -24.21 22.13 -4.12
N SER A 792 -23.14 22.13 -3.30
CA SER A 792 -21.99 23.02 -3.47
C SER A 792 -20.90 22.45 -4.38
N PHE A 793 -20.97 21.18 -4.79
CA PHE A 793 -19.88 20.54 -5.55
C PHE A 793 -19.63 21.15 -6.92
N THR A 794 -20.68 21.57 -7.62
CA THR A 794 -20.55 22.22 -8.93
C THR A 794 -19.80 23.55 -8.79
N LEU A 795 -20.20 24.39 -7.83
CA LEU A 795 -19.52 25.66 -7.54
C LEU A 795 -18.08 25.44 -7.06
N ALA A 796 -17.85 24.48 -6.16
CA ALA A 796 -16.53 24.10 -5.66
C ALA A 796 -15.59 23.64 -6.79
N THR A 797 -16.12 22.94 -7.79
CA THR A 797 -15.34 22.48 -8.95
C THR A 797 -14.88 23.67 -9.81
N TYR A 798 -15.78 24.58 -10.18
CA TYR A 798 -15.42 25.75 -11.01
C TYR A 798 -14.50 26.73 -10.29
N THR A 799 -14.73 26.94 -8.99
CA THR A 799 -13.82 27.76 -8.15
C THR A 799 -12.45 27.10 -8.03
N CYS A 800 -12.38 25.77 -7.84
CA CYS A 800 -11.12 25.03 -7.83
C CYS A 800 -10.36 25.17 -9.17
N ILE A 801 -11.05 25.19 -10.31
CA ILE A 801 -10.43 25.44 -11.63
C ILE A 801 -9.83 26.85 -11.68
N GLY A 802 -10.56 27.87 -11.23
CA GLY A 802 -10.04 29.25 -11.17
C GLY A 802 -8.82 29.39 -10.25
N VAL A 803 -8.85 28.72 -9.09
CA VAL A 803 -7.71 28.65 -8.16
C VAL A 803 -6.53 27.92 -8.80
N ASN A 804 -6.77 26.79 -9.46
CA ASN A 804 -5.73 26.01 -10.14
C ASN A 804 -5.07 26.77 -11.30
N ALA A 805 -5.81 27.64 -11.99
CA ALA A 805 -5.24 28.49 -13.04
C ALA A 805 -4.35 29.61 -12.48
N SER A 806 -4.71 30.17 -11.32
CA SER A 806 -4.02 31.33 -10.73
C SER A 806 -2.87 30.97 -9.77
N LEU A 807 -3.05 29.94 -8.93
CA LEU A 807 -2.08 29.54 -7.90
C LEU A 807 -0.67 29.25 -8.47
N PRO A 808 -0.48 28.48 -9.57
CA PRO A 808 0.84 28.25 -10.13
C PRO A 808 1.50 29.51 -10.68
N LEU A 809 0.74 30.47 -11.19
CA LEU A 809 1.25 31.75 -11.69
C LEU A 809 1.70 32.67 -10.55
N ILE A 810 0.93 32.71 -9.45
CA ILE A 810 1.31 33.43 -8.23
C ILE A 810 2.59 32.83 -7.65
N LEU A 811 2.66 31.50 -7.56
CA LEU A 811 3.84 30.80 -7.07
C LEU A 811 5.06 31.07 -7.96
N ALA A 812 4.89 31.06 -9.29
CA ALA A 812 5.94 31.43 -10.24
C ALA A 812 6.43 32.88 -10.03
N ALA A 813 5.52 33.83 -9.81
CA ALA A 813 5.87 35.22 -9.52
C ALA A 813 6.67 35.35 -8.22
N ILE A 814 6.24 34.69 -7.14
CA ILE A 814 6.94 34.70 -5.84
C ILE A 814 8.34 34.07 -5.96
N LEU A 815 8.46 32.96 -6.70
CA LEU A 815 9.75 32.33 -6.99
C LEU A 815 10.66 33.27 -7.78
N SER A 816 10.10 34.07 -8.71
CA SER A 816 10.87 35.06 -9.47
C SER A 816 11.34 36.24 -8.63
N GLN A 817 10.56 36.66 -7.63
CA GLN A 817 10.90 37.80 -6.76
C GLN A 817 11.88 37.45 -5.64
N SER A 818 11.77 36.24 -5.07
CA SER A 818 12.71 35.74 -4.05
C SER A 818 14.09 35.40 -4.64
N SER A 819 14.18 35.34 -5.97
CA SER A 819 15.39 35.08 -6.74
C SER A 819 16.22 36.33 -7.01
N THR A 820 16.71 37.03 -5.96
CA THR A 820 17.72 38.10 -6.07
C THR A 820 19.14 37.57 -6.41
N SER A 821 19.25 36.30 -6.78
CA SER A 821 20.49 35.57 -6.98
C SER A 821 20.79 35.32 -8.46
N SER A 822 22.07 35.02 -8.77
CA SER A 822 22.59 34.79 -10.13
C SER A 822 21.71 33.85 -10.97
N PRO A 823 21.55 34.07 -12.30
CA PRO A 823 20.70 33.22 -13.17
C PRO A 823 21.02 31.71 -13.11
N ASN A 824 22.25 31.37 -12.72
CA ASN A 824 22.67 29.99 -12.50
C ASN A 824 22.00 29.35 -11.27
N THR A 825 21.85 30.07 -10.15
CA THR A 825 21.21 29.54 -8.93
C THR A 825 19.71 29.29 -9.14
N ASN A 826 19.04 30.14 -9.92
CA ASN A 826 17.61 30.00 -10.22
C ASN A 826 17.34 28.76 -11.09
N THR A 827 18.26 28.48 -12.03
CA THR A 827 18.21 27.26 -12.85
C THR A 827 18.45 26.01 -12.00
N GLN A 828 19.36 26.09 -11.01
CA GLN A 828 19.59 25.00 -10.05
C GLN A 828 18.35 24.70 -9.22
N GLN A 829 17.75 25.74 -8.62
CA GLN A 829 16.57 25.61 -7.76
C GLN A 829 15.39 25.03 -8.54
N SER A 830 15.14 25.49 -9.76
CA SER A 830 14.09 24.96 -10.64
C SER A 830 14.28 23.47 -10.96
N HIS A 831 15.51 23.05 -11.26
CA HIS A 831 15.83 21.64 -11.48
C HIS A 831 15.71 20.80 -10.20
N LEU A 832 16.09 21.33 -9.03
CA LEU A 832 15.93 20.63 -7.74
C LEU A 832 14.46 20.47 -7.36
N ILE A 833 13.63 21.51 -7.51
CA ILE A 833 12.19 21.45 -7.27
C ILE A 833 11.55 20.38 -8.16
N LYS A 834 11.83 20.41 -9.47
CA LYS A 834 11.32 19.42 -10.42
C LYS A 834 11.81 18.01 -10.06
N SER A 835 13.09 17.87 -9.74
CA SER A 835 13.69 16.59 -9.35
C SER A 835 12.98 15.98 -8.14
N LEU A 836 12.78 16.75 -7.07
CA LEU A 836 12.14 16.25 -5.85
C LEU A 836 10.67 15.91 -6.09
N SER A 837 9.95 16.74 -6.85
CA SER A 837 8.55 16.49 -7.21
C SER A 837 8.38 15.21 -8.04
N LEU A 838 9.18 15.03 -9.10
CA LEU A 838 9.11 13.84 -9.94
C LEU A 838 9.59 12.57 -9.22
N LEU A 839 10.58 12.68 -8.32
CA LEU A 839 11.02 11.56 -7.50
C LEU A 839 9.89 11.05 -6.61
N LEU A 840 9.19 11.97 -5.94
CA LEU A 840 8.09 11.65 -5.05
C LEU A 840 6.88 11.10 -5.80
N LEU A 841 6.57 11.67 -6.97
CA LEU A 841 5.55 11.14 -7.88
C LEU A 841 5.89 9.73 -8.36
N GLY A 842 7.12 9.49 -8.82
CA GLY A 842 7.58 8.17 -9.25
C GLY A 842 7.55 7.14 -8.12
N LEU A 843 7.92 7.54 -6.90
CA LEU A 843 7.82 6.71 -5.70
C LEU A 843 6.36 6.33 -5.42
N PHE A 844 5.46 7.31 -5.32
CA PHE A 844 4.04 7.07 -5.03
C PHE A 844 3.37 6.20 -6.08
N LEU A 845 3.61 6.46 -7.37
CA LEU A 845 3.04 5.64 -8.45
C LEU A 845 3.61 4.23 -8.48
N SER A 846 4.90 4.05 -8.16
CA SER A 846 5.50 2.72 -8.05
C SER A 846 4.90 1.93 -6.89
N THR A 847 4.71 2.55 -5.73
CA THR A 847 4.03 1.88 -4.60
C THR A 847 2.57 1.61 -4.92
N LEU A 848 1.87 2.58 -5.52
CA LEU A 848 0.46 2.46 -5.86
C LEU A 848 0.22 1.36 -6.88
N ALA A 849 1.09 1.17 -7.87
CA ALA A 849 0.92 0.12 -8.88
C ALA A 849 0.97 -1.30 -8.30
N THR A 850 1.57 -1.51 -7.12
CA THR A 850 1.56 -2.79 -6.41
C THR A 850 0.26 -3.04 -5.64
N LEU A 851 -0.50 -1.99 -5.34
CA LEU A 851 -1.73 -2.06 -4.55
C LEU A 851 -2.98 -1.89 -5.44
N ASN A 852 -2.95 -0.91 -6.34
CA ASN A 852 -3.94 -0.65 -7.37
C ASN A 852 -3.22 -0.25 -8.67
N PHE A 853 -2.96 -1.28 -9.48
CA PHE A 853 -2.33 -1.16 -10.78
C PHE A 853 -3.05 -0.16 -11.69
N SER A 854 -4.38 -0.27 -11.77
CA SER A 854 -5.20 0.49 -12.70
C SER A 854 -5.18 1.99 -12.41
N LEU A 855 -5.32 2.37 -11.14
CA LEU A 855 -5.24 3.78 -10.71
C LEU A 855 -3.83 4.34 -10.97
N SER A 856 -2.77 3.59 -10.64
CA SER A 856 -1.39 4.03 -10.90
C SER A 856 -1.11 4.22 -12.39
N PHE A 857 -1.56 3.29 -13.23
CA PHE A 857 -1.39 3.37 -14.67
C PHE A 857 -2.10 4.60 -15.25
N MET A 858 -3.38 4.82 -14.89
CA MET A 858 -4.17 5.96 -15.37
C MET A 858 -3.57 7.31 -14.93
N ILE A 859 -3.27 7.47 -13.63
CA ILE A 859 -2.68 8.71 -13.11
C ILE A 859 -1.26 8.91 -13.65
N GLY A 860 -0.49 7.83 -13.81
CA GLY A 860 0.85 7.88 -14.41
C GLY A 860 0.84 8.41 -15.84
N LEU A 861 -0.16 8.02 -16.65
CA LEU A 861 -0.34 8.57 -18.00
C LEU A 861 -0.74 10.04 -17.98
N LEU A 862 -1.66 10.44 -17.11
CA LEU A 862 -2.08 11.84 -16.96
C LEU A 862 -0.91 12.74 -16.51
N CYS A 863 0.00 12.20 -15.68
CA CYS A 863 1.19 12.89 -15.21
C CYS A 863 2.37 12.86 -16.20
N ALA A 864 2.36 12.01 -17.24
CA ALA A 864 3.49 11.80 -18.12
C ALA A 864 4.08 13.09 -18.74
N PRO A 865 3.29 14.11 -19.12
CA PRO A 865 3.81 15.38 -19.63
C PRO A 865 4.72 16.13 -18.65
N LEU A 866 4.57 15.94 -17.33
CA LEU A 866 5.38 16.62 -16.29
C LEU A 866 6.87 16.27 -16.39
N SER A 867 7.21 15.10 -16.93
CA SER A 867 8.61 14.71 -17.18
C SER A 867 9.27 15.63 -18.22
N PHE A 868 8.50 16.11 -19.21
CA PHE A 868 9.02 16.85 -20.35
C PHE A 868 8.91 18.37 -20.20
N VAL A 869 7.90 18.84 -19.45
CA VAL A 869 7.64 20.27 -19.24
C VAL A 869 8.55 20.86 -18.15
N GLY A 870 9.08 22.07 -18.34
CA GLY A 870 9.88 22.75 -17.31
C GLY A 870 10.26 24.19 -17.69
N HIS A 871 11.07 24.83 -16.85
CA HIS A 871 11.52 26.19 -17.07
C HIS A 871 12.30 26.33 -18.38
N ILE A 872 11.91 27.32 -19.19
CA ILE A 872 12.54 27.66 -20.46
C ILE A 872 13.52 28.81 -20.23
N SER A 873 14.78 28.61 -20.61
CA SER A 873 15.84 29.60 -20.42
C SER A 873 15.51 30.96 -21.03
N THR A 874 15.89 32.02 -20.33
CA THR A 874 15.83 33.42 -20.77
C THR A 874 16.68 33.71 -22.02
N GLN A 875 17.57 32.80 -22.42
CA GLN A 875 18.35 32.87 -23.66
C GLN A 875 17.51 32.61 -24.92
N THR A 876 16.32 32.03 -24.75
CA THR A 876 15.39 31.72 -25.85
C THR A 876 14.66 32.99 -26.30
N ARG A 877 14.32 33.11 -27.59
CA ARG A 877 13.61 34.29 -28.12
C ARG A 877 12.32 34.55 -27.30
N PRO A 878 12.05 35.78 -26.83
CA PRO A 878 10.91 36.08 -25.96
C PRO A 878 9.57 35.60 -26.52
N ALA A 879 9.29 35.87 -27.79
CA ALA A 879 8.05 35.44 -28.46
C ALA A 879 7.86 33.91 -28.41
N LEU A 880 8.94 33.14 -28.64
CA LEU A 880 8.90 31.69 -28.60
C LEU A 880 8.76 31.16 -27.16
N ARG A 881 9.48 31.77 -26.21
CA ARG A 881 9.38 31.43 -24.78
C ARG A 881 7.95 31.62 -24.28
N TYR A 882 7.35 32.79 -24.52
CA TYR A 882 5.98 33.07 -24.12
C TYR A 882 5.00 32.10 -24.77
N ALA A 883 5.08 31.90 -26.10
CA ALA A 883 4.17 31.01 -26.81
C ALA A 883 4.25 29.55 -26.30
N VAL A 884 5.45 29.00 -26.11
CA VAL A 884 5.63 27.62 -25.63
C VAL A 884 5.19 27.48 -24.18
N SER A 885 5.50 28.45 -23.31
CA SER A 885 5.06 28.44 -21.91
C SER A 885 3.54 28.57 -21.79
N THR A 886 2.89 29.44 -22.56
CA THR A 886 1.42 29.57 -22.54
C THR A 886 0.74 28.32 -23.08
N LEU A 887 1.22 27.75 -24.19
CA LEU A 887 0.67 26.51 -24.75
C LEU A 887 0.86 25.32 -23.80
N GLY A 888 2.04 25.22 -23.17
CA GLY A 888 2.30 24.19 -22.17
C GLY A 888 1.42 24.35 -20.92
N LEU A 889 1.17 25.57 -20.46
CA LEU A 889 0.28 25.84 -19.34
C LEU A 889 -1.16 25.48 -19.67
N ILE A 890 -1.65 25.81 -20.87
CA ILE A 890 -2.99 25.40 -21.34
C ILE A 890 -3.09 23.87 -21.36
N SER A 891 -2.08 23.20 -21.94
CA SER A 891 -2.04 21.73 -22.03
C SER A 891 -2.04 21.07 -20.64
N LEU A 892 -1.26 21.60 -19.70
CA LEU A 892 -1.27 21.11 -18.33
C LEU A 892 -2.60 21.40 -17.62
N ASN A 893 -3.22 22.56 -17.82
CA ASN A 893 -4.53 22.87 -17.22
C ASN A 893 -5.65 21.94 -17.71
N ILE A 894 -5.61 21.48 -18.97
CA ILE A 894 -6.50 20.44 -19.48
C ILE A 894 -6.31 19.12 -18.71
N LEU A 895 -5.08 18.82 -18.30
CA LEU A 895 -4.71 17.66 -17.48
C LEU A 895 -4.77 17.95 -15.97
N SER A 896 -5.42 19.03 -15.53
CA SER A 896 -5.63 19.26 -14.10
C SER A 896 -6.74 18.35 -13.58
N PRO A 897 -6.68 17.91 -12.30
CA PRO A 897 -7.71 17.02 -11.73
C PRO A 897 -9.17 17.44 -11.96
N PRO A 898 -9.59 18.70 -11.68
CA PRO A 898 -10.99 19.07 -11.88
C PRO A 898 -11.39 19.18 -13.35
N VAL A 899 -10.46 19.49 -14.27
CA VAL A 899 -10.77 19.56 -15.71
C VAL A 899 -10.87 18.17 -16.32
N VAL A 900 -10.02 17.23 -15.90
CA VAL A 900 -10.15 15.82 -16.29
C VAL A 900 -11.45 15.24 -15.74
N LEU A 901 -11.82 15.56 -14.49
CA LEU A 901 -13.11 15.17 -13.92
C LEU A 901 -14.28 15.67 -14.78
N LEU A 902 -14.29 16.95 -15.17
CA LEU A 902 -15.30 17.52 -16.07
C LEU A 902 -15.33 16.82 -17.43
N GLY A 903 -14.16 16.53 -18.01
CA GLY A 903 -14.05 15.83 -19.30
C GLY A 903 -14.62 14.41 -19.23
N VAL A 904 -14.35 13.68 -18.16
CA VAL A 904 -14.91 12.35 -17.89
C VAL A 904 -16.42 12.43 -17.70
N CYS A 905 -16.90 13.38 -16.88
CA CYS A 905 -18.33 13.63 -16.66
C CYS A 905 -19.06 13.93 -17.97
N TRP A 906 -18.49 14.78 -18.82
CA TRP A 906 -19.02 15.10 -20.14
C TRP A 906 -19.07 13.88 -21.08
N TYR A 907 -18.00 13.08 -21.11
CA TYR A 907 -17.93 11.90 -21.96
C TYR A 907 -18.96 10.83 -21.59
N PHE A 908 -19.19 10.61 -20.29
CA PHE A 908 -20.17 9.63 -19.80
C PHE A 908 -21.58 10.20 -19.63
N GLY A 909 -21.79 11.50 -19.83
CA GLY A 909 -23.09 12.15 -19.65
C GLY A 909 -23.58 12.17 -18.19
N VAL A 910 -22.66 12.14 -17.22
CA VAL A 910 -22.97 12.16 -15.78
C VAL A 910 -22.62 13.52 -15.20
N SER A 911 -23.42 14.02 -14.25
CA SER A 911 -23.13 15.30 -13.60
C SER A 911 -21.92 15.19 -12.64
N VAL A 912 -21.15 16.27 -12.53
CA VAL A 912 -20.02 16.35 -11.59
C VAL A 912 -20.49 16.20 -10.15
N GLU A 913 -21.66 16.75 -9.83
CA GLU A 913 -22.29 16.62 -8.53
C GLU A 913 -22.50 15.16 -8.16
N THR A 914 -23.03 14.34 -9.07
CA THR A 914 -23.23 12.90 -8.84
C THR A 914 -21.91 12.18 -8.57
N VAL A 915 -20.88 12.45 -9.40
CA VAL A 915 -19.58 11.78 -9.25
C VAL A 915 -18.89 12.18 -7.95
N LEU A 916 -18.91 13.46 -7.58
CA LEU A 916 -18.31 13.93 -6.32
C LEU A 916 -19.11 13.49 -5.09
N THR A 917 -20.43 13.38 -5.19
CA THR A 917 -21.27 12.82 -4.12
C THR A 917 -20.95 11.36 -3.87
N GLU A 918 -20.84 10.54 -4.92
CA GLU A 918 -20.40 9.13 -4.79
C GLU A 918 -18.95 9.04 -4.30
N ALA A 919 -18.08 9.98 -4.69
CA ALA A 919 -16.70 10.02 -4.22
C ALA A 919 -16.63 10.31 -2.70
N ALA A 920 -17.36 11.32 -2.23
CA ALA A 920 -17.46 11.66 -0.80
C ALA A 920 -18.11 10.53 0.00
N PHE A 921 -19.18 9.94 -0.53
CA PHE A 921 -19.80 8.74 0.02
C PHE A 921 -18.78 7.60 0.16
N GLY A 922 -18.01 7.31 -0.89
CA GLY A 922 -17.03 6.24 -0.84
C GLY A 922 -15.84 6.55 0.08
N TRP A 923 -15.46 7.82 0.25
CA TRP A 923 -14.47 8.23 1.26
C TRP A 923 -14.95 7.94 2.68
N ASP A 924 -16.18 8.37 3.01
CA ASP A 924 -16.73 8.25 4.36
C ASP A 924 -17.17 6.84 4.72
N VAL A 925 -17.81 6.11 3.79
CA VAL A 925 -18.43 4.81 4.04
C VAL A 925 -17.48 3.66 3.68
N TRP A 926 -16.90 3.68 2.48
CA TRP A 926 -16.07 2.55 1.99
C TRP A 926 -14.57 2.69 2.28
N GLY A 927 -14.12 3.87 2.72
CA GLY A 927 -12.69 4.17 2.87
C GLY A 927 -11.96 4.18 1.53
N MET A 928 -12.57 4.75 0.48
CA MET A 928 -11.94 4.89 -0.83
C MET A 928 -10.74 5.85 -0.77
N TRP A 929 -9.62 5.47 -1.37
CA TRP A 929 -8.40 6.30 -1.38
C TRP A 929 -8.15 7.06 -2.68
N THR A 930 -9.02 6.92 -3.69
CA THR A 930 -8.84 7.52 -5.02
C THR A 930 -8.65 9.03 -4.93
N GLN A 931 -9.42 9.69 -4.06
CA GLN A 931 -9.29 11.13 -3.82
C GLN A 931 -7.96 11.53 -3.17
N VAL A 932 -7.37 10.68 -2.32
CA VAL A 932 -6.04 10.92 -1.73
C VAL A 932 -4.98 10.91 -2.83
N VAL A 933 -5.07 9.95 -3.76
CA VAL A 933 -4.16 9.92 -4.91
C VAL A 933 -4.35 11.16 -5.78
N VAL A 934 -5.60 11.57 -6.04
CA VAL A 934 -5.88 12.76 -6.84
C VAL A 934 -5.32 14.04 -6.20
N TRP A 935 -5.62 14.29 -4.92
CA TRP A 935 -5.30 15.57 -4.27
C TRP A 935 -3.94 15.62 -3.58
N CYS A 936 -3.41 14.49 -3.13
CA CYS A 936 -2.13 14.43 -2.39
C CYS A 936 -0.97 13.88 -3.23
N VAL A 937 -1.21 13.30 -4.41
CA VAL A 937 -0.15 12.78 -5.30
C VAL A 937 -0.16 13.49 -6.65
N TRP A 938 -1.27 13.46 -7.38
CA TRP A 938 -1.35 14.05 -8.71
C TRP A 938 -1.37 15.58 -8.68
N TRP A 939 -2.27 16.17 -7.89
CA TRP A 939 -2.43 17.63 -7.82
C TRP A 939 -1.14 18.38 -7.40
N PRO A 940 -0.39 17.98 -6.35
CA PRO A 940 0.84 18.69 -5.96
C PRO A 940 1.94 18.63 -7.02
N ALA A 941 2.09 17.48 -7.69
CA ALA A 941 3.04 17.31 -8.80
C ALA A 941 2.64 18.19 -10.00
N TRP A 942 1.33 18.27 -10.28
CA TRP A 942 0.77 19.12 -11.32
C TRP A 942 0.99 20.62 -11.03
N VAL A 943 0.69 21.10 -9.82
CA VAL A 943 0.93 22.50 -9.40
C VAL A 943 2.41 22.85 -9.54
N THR A 944 3.29 21.94 -9.10
CA THR A 944 4.74 22.14 -9.21
C THR A 944 5.18 22.28 -10.67
N GLY A 945 4.69 21.40 -11.56
CA GLY A 945 4.98 21.48 -12.99
C GLY A 945 4.49 22.77 -13.64
N CYS A 946 3.28 23.21 -13.31
CA CYS A 946 2.70 24.46 -13.80
C CYS A 946 3.49 25.67 -13.30
N ALA A 947 3.87 25.70 -12.02
CA ALA A 947 4.63 26.81 -11.44
C ALA A 947 6.02 26.93 -12.07
N LEU A 948 6.70 25.81 -12.32
CA LEU A 948 8.00 25.80 -13.00
C LEU A 948 7.91 26.23 -14.47
N LEU A 949 6.82 25.91 -15.16
CA LEU A 949 6.59 26.39 -16.52
C LEU A 949 6.25 27.89 -16.52
N GLY A 950 5.39 28.32 -15.59
CA GLY A 950 4.99 29.71 -15.39
C GLY A 950 6.15 30.62 -14.99
N PHE A 951 7.17 30.09 -14.31
CA PHE A 951 8.42 30.81 -14.02
C PHE A 951 9.11 31.33 -15.29
N SER A 952 8.86 30.73 -16.46
CA SER A 952 9.40 31.19 -17.75
C SER A 952 8.72 32.45 -18.29
N LEU A 953 7.60 32.88 -17.70
CA LEU A 953 6.86 34.09 -18.08
C LEU A 953 7.40 35.35 -17.38
N PHE A 954 8.09 35.16 -16.25
CA PHE A 954 8.79 36.19 -15.50
C PHE A 954 10.28 36.17 -15.89
#